data_AF-A0A536XYW0-F1
#
_entry.id   AF-A0A536XYW0-F1
#
_cell.length_a   1.000
_cell.length_b   1.000
_cell.length_c   1.000
_cell.angle_alpha   90.00
_cell.angle_beta   90.00
_cell.angle_gamma   90.00
#
_symmetry.space_group_name_H-M   'P 1'
#
loop_
_entity.id
_entity.type
_entity.pdbx_description
1 polymer ?
#
loop_
_entity_poly.entity_id
_entity_poly.type
_entity_poly.pdbx_seq_one_letter_code
_entity_poly.pdbx_strand_id
1 'polypeptide(L)'
;MLLTRKATASAALEPRALNSRLSRGLSGVLAKTMDRRTFLKRSGIGVGGAAVAAQLPFNIIERAEAKAETGKLEVKRTVCTHCSVGCSIDAVTENGVWVRQEPVFDSPLNLGAHCAKGASVREHGMTQDSHRLKYPMKLAGGKWQKISWDQAYDEISKKLLEIRNDKENGGPDALFIVGSSKHNNEQAQLLCKWARLWGTNNTDHQARICHSTTVSGVAQTWGYGAMTNSYNDEQNSKSLLFFGSNACEAHPVSMLHTLHAKENGCKVIVADPRFTRTAAKADMYVRTRSGGDIAFLFGVLYHVFKNGWEDKEYIRKRVYGMDQVREEVMKKWTPDKVTEVTGVPEEQVFEVAKILAENRPGFIIWAMGQTQHTNANAIVRASNILMLALGNVGRSGGGCNIYRGHDNVQGATDIGPNPDTLPGYYPVAVPGSWSHWAKVWNVDLDWLKSRYASEALMAKPGMTVSRWIDGVLEKNDAIDQGPNLRAIIYWGHAPNSQTRGLEMLEAMKKLDLMVVIDPYPSASAAMFAKVRQDGAYLLPAATQFETEGSVTASNRSLQWRERVIDPLFESRSDQMIMYEFAQKLGFGDQFLGKKDGKQNLRLVKVKGRDEPSIEDVLRNEVNKGCWTIGYTGQSPERLQAHMRNQHVFDVKTLRARGGKDAKTGYDLTGDYYGLPWPCYGTAAIKHPGSPNLYDTSKHPMDGGMTFRALFGVEKDGVNLLAEDGVANKGSEITTGYPQFDHVLLKKLGWWDDLTDEEKKEAEGKTWANDLSGGIQRVAMKHGCCPFGNAKARAVVWNFPDAIPQHREPLYSPRPDLVEKYPTHDDVKVFWRLPTLFKSVQQKAVKDEMYKKYPLILTSGRIVEYEGGGDETRSNPWLAELQQDNYVEINPKTAADRSIRNGEYVWVSTPSGAKIKVKAKVTEGIGPDTVFVPFHFAGWWQGEDMLPYYPEGAAPFVRGEAVNTATTYGYDRVTMMQESKTTLCQVAKA
;
A
#
# COMPACT_ATOMS: atom_id res chain seq x y z
N MET A 1 -10.89 -9.57 -34.64
CA MET A 1 -12.04 -9.56 -35.57
C MET A 1 -13.01 -8.49 -35.10
N LEU A 2 -13.17 -7.42 -35.87
CA LEU A 2 -14.07 -6.30 -35.60
C LEU A 2 -15.05 -6.21 -36.77
N LEU A 3 -16.35 -6.35 -36.50
CA LEU A 3 -17.41 -6.14 -37.48
C LEU A 3 -17.88 -4.68 -37.40
N THR A 4 -17.60 -3.93 -38.46
CA THR A 4 -18.09 -2.57 -38.72
C THR A 4 -19.42 -2.63 -39.47
N ARG A 5 -20.34 -1.71 -39.17
CA ARG A 5 -21.48 -1.37 -40.06
C ARG A 5 -21.41 0.11 -40.40
N LYS A 6 -21.42 0.37 -41.72
CA LYS A 6 -21.46 1.68 -42.39
C LYS A 6 -22.83 2.35 -42.27
N ALA A 7 -22.86 3.67 -42.29
CA ALA A 7 -24.00 4.48 -42.69
C ALA A 7 -23.59 5.45 -43.81
N THR A 8 -24.45 5.57 -44.82
CA THR A 8 -24.30 6.36 -46.05
C THR A 8 -24.94 7.75 -45.94
N ALA A 9 -24.45 8.67 -46.78
CA ALA A 9 -24.76 10.10 -46.82
C ALA A 9 -25.96 10.49 -47.72
N SER A 10 -26.55 11.68 -47.47
CA SER A 10 -27.05 12.63 -48.48
C SER A 10 -27.26 14.01 -47.81
N ALA A 11 -26.49 15.04 -48.15
CA ALA A 11 -26.72 16.05 -49.19
C ALA A 11 -27.70 17.19 -48.77
N ALA A 12 -27.17 18.40 -48.76
CA ALA A 12 -27.82 19.67 -48.39
C ALA A 12 -28.53 20.34 -49.58
N LEU A 13 -29.54 21.19 -49.31
CA LEU A 13 -30.01 22.28 -50.17
C LEU A 13 -30.68 23.39 -49.33
N GLU A 14 -30.39 24.65 -49.66
CA GLU A 14 -30.78 25.90 -48.98
C GLU A 14 -32.26 26.31 -49.13
N PRO A 15 -32.82 27.18 -48.26
CA PRO A 15 -34.13 27.80 -48.46
C PRO A 15 -34.05 29.24 -48.98
N ARG A 16 -34.83 29.51 -50.05
CA ARG A 16 -35.12 30.86 -50.57
C ARG A 16 -36.40 31.40 -49.93
N ALA A 17 -36.38 32.67 -49.56
CA ALA A 17 -37.46 33.40 -48.91
C ALA A 17 -38.65 33.74 -49.84
N LEU A 18 -39.86 33.73 -49.29
CA LEU A 18 -40.98 34.56 -49.79
C LEU A 18 -41.96 34.87 -48.63
N ASN A 19 -42.06 36.16 -48.34
CA ASN A 19 -43.00 36.79 -47.41
C ASN A 19 -44.44 36.74 -47.96
N SER A 20 -45.44 36.50 -47.10
CA SER A 20 -46.78 37.05 -47.31
C SER A 20 -47.44 37.48 -45.98
N ARG A 21 -48.13 38.62 -46.05
CA ARG A 21 -48.56 39.50 -44.94
C ARG A 21 -49.81 39.03 -44.19
N LEU A 22 -50.07 37.72 -44.05
CA LEU A 22 -51.20 37.20 -43.26
C LEU A 22 -50.84 36.76 -41.83
N SER A 23 -49.55 36.67 -41.48
CA SER A 23 -49.09 36.19 -40.16
C SER A 23 -49.12 37.22 -39.02
N ARG A 24 -49.43 38.50 -39.31
CA ARG A 24 -49.39 39.57 -38.29
C ARG A 24 -50.74 39.92 -37.66
N GLY A 25 -51.86 39.39 -38.18
CA GLY A 25 -53.19 39.64 -37.63
C GLY A 25 -53.67 38.63 -36.58
N LEU A 26 -53.03 37.46 -36.48
CA LEU A 26 -53.49 36.35 -35.62
C LEU A 26 -52.64 36.12 -34.36
N SER A 27 -51.49 36.78 -34.22
CA SER A 27 -50.57 36.56 -33.09
C SER A 27 -50.93 37.34 -31.82
N GLY A 28 -51.97 38.18 -31.84
CA GLY A 28 -52.35 39.03 -30.72
C GLY A 28 -53.33 38.42 -29.70
N VAL A 29 -53.93 37.26 -29.99
CA VAL A 29 -55.05 36.71 -29.17
C VAL A 29 -54.77 35.32 -28.58
N LEU A 30 -53.67 34.65 -28.94
CA LEU A 30 -53.34 33.29 -28.44
C LEU A 30 -52.14 33.22 -27.47
N ALA A 31 -51.53 34.34 -27.11
CA ALA A 31 -50.43 34.40 -26.14
C ALA A 31 -50.90 34.49 -24.68
N LYS A 32 -51.69 33.50 -24.22
CA LYS A 32 -51.80 33.16 -22.79
C LYS A 32 -51.89 31.64 -22.68
N THR A 33 -50.85 31.05 -22.10
CA THR A 33 -50.77 29.63 -21.75
C THR A 33 -52.00 29.24 -20.92
N MET A 34 -52.76 28.27 -21.42
CA MET A 34 -53.95 27.75 -20.76
C MET A 34 -53.51 26.65 -19.79
N ASP A 35 -53.73 26.82 -18.48
CA ASP A 35 -53.43 25.77 -17.52
C ASP A 35 -54.42 24.59 -17.63
N ARG A 36 -54.01 23.42 -17.11
CA ARG A 36 -54.79 22.17 -17.15
C ARG A 36 -56.18 22.32 -16.51
N ARG A 37 -56.32 23.20 -15.51
CA ARG A 37 -57.57 23.45 -14.77
C ARG A 37 -58.53 24.31 -15.58
N THR A 38 -57.99 25.23 -16.39
CA THR A 38 -58.70 26.15 -17.28
C THR A 38 -59.16 25.43 -18.55
N PHE A 39 -58.33 24.52 -19.08
CA PHE A 39 -58.71 23.64 -20.20
C PHE A 39 -59.88 22.73 -19.84
N LEU A 40 -59.84 22.07 -18.66
CA LEU A 40 -60.92 21.19 -18.20
C LEU A 40 -62.21 21.95 -17.86
N LYS A 41 -62.11 23.18 -17.33
CA LYS A 41 -63.29 24.04 -17.11
C LYS A 41 -63.95 24.50 -18.42
N ARG A 42 -63.17 24.72 -19.49
CA ARG A 42 -63.67 25.18 -20.79
C ARG A 42 -64.15 24.05 -21.70
N SER A 43 -63.58 22.85 -21.57
CA SER A 43 -64.04 21.66 -22.31
C SER A 43 -65.34 21.06 -21.74
N GLY A 44 -65.78 21.50 -20.56
CA GLY A 44 -67.08 21.17 -19.98
C GLY A 44 -68.30 21.88 -20.60
N ILE A 45 -68.11 22.78 -21.57
CA ILE A 45 -69.19 23.46 -22.30
C ILE A 45 -68.95 23.28 -23.80
N GLY A 46 -69.66 22.34 -24.44
CA GLY A 46 -69.66 22.18 -25.89
C GLY A 46 -69.77 20.73 -26.37
N VAL A 47 -70.98 20.17 -26.29
CA VAL A 47 -71.39 19.01 -27.10
C VAL A 47 -71.24 19.39 -28.56
N GLY A 48 -70.20 18.88 -29.25
CA GLY A 48 -69.95 19.17 -30.67
C GLY A 48 -68.50 19.13 -31.16
N GLY A 49 -67.51 18.82 -30.31
CA GLY A 49 -66.08 18.91 -30.66
C GLY A 49 -65.40 17.67 -31.26
N ALA A 50 -66.13 16.58 -31.54
CA ALA A 50 -65.51 15.35 -32.04
C ALA A 50 -64.96 15.47 -33.48
N ALA A 51 -65.48 16.40 -34.28
CA ALA A 51 -65.02 16.62 -35.66
C ALA A 51 -63.75 17.50 -35.77
N VAL A 52 -63.41 18.27 -34.72
CA VAL A 52 -62.25 19.18 -34.75
C VAL A 52 -60.97 18.47 -34.30
N ALA A 53 -61.06 17.44 -33.46
CA ALA A 53 -59.90 16.70 -32.97
C ALA A 53 -59.17 15.89 -34.07
N ALA A 54 -59.87 15.49 -35.14
CA ALA A 54 -59.29 14.72 -36.24
C ALA A 54 -58.52 15.58 -37.28
N GLN A 55 -58.67 16.91 -37.23
CA GLN A 55 -57.97 17.84 -38.14
C GLN A 55 -56.83 18.62 -37.47
N LEU A 56 -56.56 18.39 -36.19
CA LEU A 56 -55.38 18.95 -35.54
C LEU A 56 -54.15 18.17 -36.00
N PRO A 57 -53.15 18.81 -36.66
CA PRO A 57 -51.90 18.13 -36.94
C PRO A 57 -51.30 17.62 -35.63
N PHE A 58 -50.75 16.40 -35.63
CA PHE A 58 -50.05 15.81 -34.48
C PHE A 58 -48.84 16.64 -33.98
N ASN A 59 -48.56 17.78 -34.63
CA ASN A 59 -47.47 18.72 -34.39
C ASN A 59 -47.78 19.71 -33.26
N ILE A 60 -48.95 19.65 -32.61
CA ILE A 60 -49.34 20.58 -31.52
C ILE A 60 -48.91 20.04 -30.14
N ILE A 61 -48.41 18.80 -30.08
CA ILE A 61 -47.70 18.28 -28.91
C ILE A 61 -46.22 18.35 -29.22
N GLU A 62 -45.62 19.50 -28.94
CA GLU A 62 -44.17 19.58 -28.85
C GLU A 62 -43.75 18.70 -27.65
N ARG A 63 -42.75 17.83 -27.83
CA ARG A 63 -42.08 17.23 -26.67
C ARG A 63 -41.64 18.42 -25.83
N ALA A 64 -42.08 18.49 -24.58
CA ALA A 64 -41.45 19.38 -23.63
C ALA A 64 -39.99 18.91 -23.55
N GLU A 65 -39.11 19.54 -24.33
CA GLU A 65 -37.70 19.59 -23.97
C GLU A 65 -37.70 20.34 -22.66
N ALA A 66 -37.67 19.58 -21.56
CA ALA A 66 -37.21 20.14 -20.31
C ALA A 66 -35.92 20.86 -20.69
N LYS A 67 -35.89 22.19 -20.54
CA LYS A 67 -34.63 22.88 -20.32
C LYS A 67 -34.06 22.26 -19.06
N ALA A 68 -33.37 21.13 -19.20
CA ALA A 68 -32.37 20.75 -18.24
C ALA A 68 -31.42 21.96 -18.24
N GLU A 69 -31.37 22.68 -17.13
CA GLU A 69 -30.12 23.34 -16.79
C GLU A 69 -29.10 22.21 -16.71
N THR A 70 -28.46 21.88 -17.84
CA THR A 70 -27.33 20.96 -17.85
C THR A 70 -26.26 21.67 -17.06
N GLY A 71 -25.99 21.15 -15.85
CA GLY A 71 -24.90 21.67 -15.05
C GLY A 71 -23.62 21.58 -15.86
N LYS A 72 -22.66 22.47 -15.58
CA LYS A 72 -21.37 22.41 -16.26
C LYS A 72 -20.70 21.08 -15.89
N LEU A 73 -20.50 20.22 -16.87
CA LEU A 73 -19.72 18.99 -16.70
C LEU A 73 -18.25 19.35 -16.51
N GLU A 74 -17.65 18.87 -15.43
CA GLU A 74 -16.24 19.04 -15.12
C GLU A 74 -15.57 17.67 -15.00
N VAL A 75 -14.48 17.48 -15.75
CA VAL A 75 -13.64 16.29 -15.64
C VAL A 75 -12.52 16.58 -14.65
N LYS A 76 -12.44 15.77 -13.60
CA LYS A 76 -11.41 15.82 -12.58
C LYS A 76 -10.60 14.54 -12.64
N ARG A 77 -9.28 14.66 -12.80
CA ARG A 77 -8.40 13.49 -12.94
C ARG A 77 -7.84 13.10 -11.58
N THR A 78 -8.09 11.86 -11.18
CA THR A 78 -7.67 11.32 -9.89
C THR A 78 -7.06 9.92 -10.04
N VAL A 79 -6.68 9.30 -8.93
CA VAL A 79 -6.02 7.99 -8.89
C VAL A 79 -6.85 7.03 -8.03
N CYS A 80 -7.05 5.82 -8.54
CA CYS A 80 -7.73 4.72 -7.82
C CYS A 80 -7.17 4.53 -6.40
N THR A 81 -8.05 4.23 -5.44
CA THR A 81 -7.77 4.18 -3.99
C THR A 81 -7.66 2.75 -3.44
N HIS A 82 -7.54 1.75 -4.31
CA HIS A 82 -7.54 0.34 -3.90
C HIS A 82 -6.14 -0.28 -3.82
N CYS A 83 -5.52 -0.59 -4.97
CA CYS A 83 -4.22 -1.28 -5.00
C CYS A 83 -3.10 -0.37 -5.50
N SER A 84 -1.86 -0.79 -5.29
CA SER A 84 -0.65 -0.03 -5.61
C SER A 84 -0.32 0.13 -7.10
N VAL A 85 -1.19 -0.28 -8.03
CA VAL A 85 -0.93 -0.11 -9.47
C VAL A 85 -0.95 1.37 -9.85
N GLY A 86 -1.81 2.17 -9.21
CA GLY A 86 -1.88 3.61 -9.47
C GLY A 86 -2.66 3.99 -10.73
N CYS A 87 -3.76 3.27 -11.03
CA CYS A 87 -4.61 3.54 -12.20
C CYS A 87 -5.21 4.96 -12.14
N SER A 88 -5.11 5.71 -13.24
CA SER A 88 -5.75 7.02 -13.37
C SER A 88 -7.22 6.89 -13.77
N ILE A 89 -8.05 7.79 -13.25
CA ILE A 89 -9.50 7.85 -13.44
C ILE A 89 -9.89 9.28 -13.80
N ASP A 90 -10.69 9.43 -14.85
CA ASP A 90 -11.38 10.69 -15.15
C ASP A 90 -12.77 10.66 -14.52
N ALA A 91 -12.93 11.39 -13.43
CA ALA A 91 -14.19 11.55 -12.73
C ALA A 91 -14.96 12.74 -13.31
N VAL A 92 -16.17 12.49 -13.80
CA VAL A 92 -17.04 13.51 -14.39
C VAL A 92 -18.03 13.95 -13.33
N THR A 93 -18.01 15.24 -13.03
CA THR A 93 -18.87 15.87 -12.04
C THR A 93 -19.82 16.87 -12.68
N GLU A 94 -21.03 16.96 -12.14
CA GLU A 94 -22.06 17.94 -12.51
C GLU A 94 -22.57 18.60 -11.23
N ASN A 95 -22.43 19.92 -11.12
CA ASN A 95 -22.83 20.68 -9.92
C ASN A 95 -22.25 20.10 -8.61
N GLY A 96 -21.01 19.60 -8.64
CA GLY A 96 -20.32 19.01 -7.48
C GLY A 96 -20.69 17.55 -7.18
N VAL A 97 -21.56 16.92 -7.98
CA VAL A 97 -21.95 15.50 -7.86
C VAL A 97 -21.17 14.64 -8.85
N TRP A 98 -20.64 13.50 -8.42
CA TRP A 98 -19.93 12.56 -9.30
C TRP A 98 -20.92 11.69 -10.10
N VAL A 99 -21.13 12.04 -11.37
CA VAL A 99 -22.17 11.41 -12.22
C VAL A 99 -21.64 10.28 -13.11
N ARG A 100 -20.36 10.34 -13.52
CA ARG A 100 -19.75 9.34 -14.40
C ARG A 100 -18.25 9.21 -14.14
N GLN A 101 -17.65 8.06 -14.46
CA GLN A 101 -16.19 7.88 -14.47
C GLN A 101 -15.77 7.18 -15.74
N GLU A 102 -14.53 7.40 -16.18
CA GLU A 102 -13.87 6.66 -17.26
C GLU A 102 -12.43 6.32 -16.89
N PRO A 103 -11.90 5.19 -17.39
CA PRO A 103 -10.46 4.94 -17.32
C PRO A 103 -9.71 5.90 -18.25
N VAL A 104 -8.51 6.31 -17.83
CA VAL A 104 -7.68 7.21 -18.64
C VAL A 104 -6.82 6.40 -19.63
N PHE A 105 -7.11 6.54 -20.93
CA PHE A 105 -6.37 5.88 -22.00
C PHE A 105 -4.93 6.37 -22.14
N ASP A 106 -4.71 7.65 -21.86
CA ASP A 106 -3.38 8.27 -21.90
C ASP A 106 -2.48 7.86 -20.73
N SER A 107 -3.04 7.24 -19.68
CA SER A 107 -2.24 6.85 -18.53
C SER A 107 -1.27 5.74 -18.91
N PRO A 108 0.04 5.92 -18.71
CA PRO A 108 0.99 4.87 -19.07
C PRO A 108 0.85 3.63 -18.17
N LEU A 109 0.16 3.73 -17.02
CA LEU A 109 0.00 2.63 -16.08
C LEU A 109 -1.21 1.74 -16.41
N ASN A 110 -2.40 2.32 -16.61
CA ASN A 110 -3.60 1.53 -16.86
C ASN A 110 -4.07 1.48 -18.31
N LEU A 111 -3.56 2.32 -19.22
CA LEU A 111 -3.83 2.23 -20.67
C LEU A 111 -5.33 2.09 -21.01
N GLY A 112 -6.19 2.81 -20.28
CA GLY A 112 -7.64 2.74 -20.47
C GLY A 112 -8.33 1.54 -19.81
N ALA A 113 -7.65 0.77 -18.95
CA ALA A 113 -8.23 -0.36 -18.24
C ALA A 113 -8.69 -0.01 -16.82
N HIS A 114 -9.66 -0.81 -16.34
CA HIS A 114 -10.08 -0.92 -14.95
C HIS A 114 -10.19 -2.39 -14.56
N CYS A 115 -9.91 -2.68 -13.29
CA CYS A 115 -10.41 -3.90 -12.64
C CYS A 115 -11.80 -3.65 -12.05
N ALA A 116 -12.49 -4.69 -11.57
CA ALA A 116 -13.81 -4.56 -10.94
C ALA A 116 -13.84 -3.46 -9.86
N LYS A 117 -12.84 -3.43 -8.97
CA LYS A 117 -12.72 -2.41 -7.92
C LYS A 117 -12.57 -0.99 -8.49
N GLY A 118 -11.69 -0.82 -9.48
CA GLY A 118 -11.45 0.47 -10.12
C GLY A 118 -12.69 1.00 -10.85
N ALA A 119 -13.47 0.11 -11.45
CA ALA A 119 -14.71 0.45 -12.15
C ALA A 119 -15.85 0.86 -11.20
N SER A 120 -15.77 0.49 -9.92
CA SER A 120 -16.84 0.72 -8.94
C SER A 120 -16.60 1.95 -8.04
N VAL A 121 -15.51 2.70 -8.22
CA VAL A 121 -15.12 3.74 -7.25
C VAL A 121 -16.07 4.94 -7.18
N ARG A 122 -16.87 5.22 -8.23
CA ARG A 122 -17.88 6.29 -8.21
C ARG A 122 -18.86 6.14 -7.04
N GLU A 123 -19.14 4.90 -6.62
CA GLU A 123 -20.06 4.61 -5.50
C GLU A 123 -19.63 5.28 -4.18
N HIS A 124 -18.36 5.68 -4.05
CA HIS A 124 -17.90 6.51 -2.94
C HIS A 124 -18.59 7.87 -2.83
N GLY A 125 -19.01 8.41 -3.97
CA GLY A 125 -19.70 9.69 -4.09
C GLY A 125 -21.21 9.61 -3.98
N MET A 126 -21.78 8.41 -3.74
CA MET A 126 -23.23 8.23 -3.61
C MET A 126 -23.70 8.45 -2.17
N THR A 127 -24.81 9.18 -2.03
CA THR A 127 -25.41 9.53 -0.72
C THR A 127 -26.62 8.66 -0.38
N GLN A 128 -27.44 8.32 -1.37
CA GLN A 128 -28.56 7.39 -1.24
C GLN A 128 -28.01 5.97 -1.03
N ASP A 129 -28.59 5.24 -0.08
CA ASP A 129 -28.21 3.86 0.27
C ASP A 129 -26.72 3.69 0.66
N SER A 130 -26.07 4.79 1.06
CA SER A 130 -24.67 4.79 1.48
C SER A 130 -24.51 4.19 2.88
N HIS A 131 -23.60 3.21 2.97
CA HIS A 131 -23.17 2.53 4.20
C HIS A 131 -21.99 3.23 4.91
N ARG A 132 -21.64 4.44 4.47
CA ARG A 132 -20.58 5.26 5.09
C ARG A 132 -20.99 5.75 6.48
N LEU A 133 -19.98 6.03 7.32
CA LEU A 133 -20.18 6.84 8.52
C LEU A 133 -20.57 8.27 8.12
N LYS A 134 -21.69 8.75 8.64
CA LYS A 134 -22.28 10.05 8.23
C LYS A 134 -22.01 11.17 9.24
N TYR A 135 -21.84 10.82 10.51
CA TYR A 135 -21.69 11.74 11.62
C TYR A 135 -20.85 11.09 12.73
N PRO A 136 -20.23 11.87 13.63
CA PRO A 136 -19.57 11.33 14.81
C PRO A 136 -20.54 10.52 15.68
N MET A 137 -20.08 9.39 16.20
CA MET A 137 -20.86 8.52 17.08
C MET A 137 -20.05 8.10 18.29
N LYS A 138 -20.73 7.84 19.41
CA LYS A 138 -20.16 7.16 20.58
C LYS A 138 -20.94 5.91 20.92
N LEU A 139 -20.25 4.93 21.47
CA LEU A 139 -20.86 3.77 22.09
C LEU A 139 -21.29 4.16 23.51
N ALA A 140 -22.59 4.08 23.80
CA ALA A 140 -23.16 4.39 25.09
C ALA A 140 -24.28 3.39 25.44
N GLY A 141 -24.13 2.69 26.57
CA GLY A 141 -25.07 1.63 26.98
C GLY A 141 -25.24 0.52 25.93
N GLY A 142 -24.14 0.18 25.23
CA GLY A 142 -24.10 -0.89 24.22
C GLY A 142 -24.71 -0.50 22.87
N LYS A 143 -25.06 0.77 22.67
CA LYS A 143 -25.64 1.28 21.42
C LYS A 143 -24.87 2.47 20.89
N TRP A 144 -24.78 2.57 19.56
CA TRP A 144 -24.17 3.71 18.90
C TRP A 144 -25.12 4.90 18.90
N GLN A 145 -24.66 6.03 19.42
CA GLN A 145 -25.41 7.27 19.52
C GLN A 145 -24.70 8.38 18.75
N LYS A 146 -25.46 9.13 17.93
CA LYS A 146 -24.96 10.33 17.25
C LYS A 146 -24.52 11.37 18.28
N ILE A 147 -23.36 11.98 18.05
CA ILE A 147 -22.85 13.14 18.80
C ILE A 147 -22.36 14.23 17.85
N SER A 148 -22.09 15.42 18.37
CA SER A 148 -21.45 16.48 17.60
C SER A 148 -19.93 16.26 17.51
N TRP A 149 -19.29 16.87 16.51
CA TRP A 149 -17.83 16.90 16.41
C TRP A 149 -17.16 17.55 17.62
N ASP A 150 -17.72 18.67 18.12
CA ASP A 150 -17.13 19.39 19.25
C ASP A 150 -17.18 18.52 20.53
N GLN A 151 -18.30 17.81 20.75
CA GLN A 151 -18.41 16.83 21.82
C GLN A 151 -17.40 15.69 21.66
N ALA A 152 -17.26 15.15 20.45
CA ALA A 152 -16.30 14.08 20.19
C ALA A 152 -14.86 14.51 20.50
N TYR A 153 -14.45 15.68 20.03
CA TYR A 153 -13.11 16.21 20.31
C TYR A 153 -12.89 16.44 21.81
N ASP A 154 -13.87 17.03 22.51
CA ASP A 154 -13.74 17.31 23.94
C ASP A 154 -13.65 16.02 24.77
N GLU A 155 -14.54 15.05 24.53
CA GLU A 155 -14.56 13.78 25.25
C GLU A 155 -13.29 12.94 24.98
N ILE A 156 -12.88 12.84 23.71
CA ILE A 156 -11.69 12.06 23.32
C ILE A 156 -10.41 12.73 23.83
N SER A 157 -10.20 14.02 23.58
CA SER A 157 -8.99 14.72 24.02
C SER A 157 -8.84 14.72 25.53
N LYS A 158 -9.94 14.91 26.27
CA LYS A 158 -9.94 14.80 27.73
C LYS A 158 -9.48 13.40 28.16
N LYS A 159 -10.07 12.34 27.59
CA LYS A 159 -9.72 10.96 27.95
C LYS A 159 -8.27 10.61 27.61
N LEU A 160 -7.76 11.07 26.48
CA LEU A 160 -6.35 10.91 26.10
C LEU A 160 -5.41 11.61 27.10
N LEU A 161 -5.73 12.83 27.52
CA LEU A 161 -4.94 13.56 28.52
C LEU A 161 -5.03 12.91 29.90
N GLU A 162 -6.18 12.36 30.30
CA GLU A 162 -6.32 11.57 31.53
C GLU A 162 -5.39 10.36 31.51
N ILE A 163 -5.40 9.56 30.43
CA ILE A 163 -4.52 8.39 30.26
C ILE A 163 -3.05 8.81 30.25
N ARG A 164 -2.72 9.91 29.58
CA ARG A 164 -1.35 10.42 29.51
C ARG A 164 -0.82 10.87 30.88
N ASN A 165 -1.65 11.54 31.67
CA ASN A 165 -1.25 12.21 32.91
C ASN A 165 -1.45 11.34 34.17
N ASP A 166 -2.00 10.13 34.02
CA ASP A 166 -2.07 9.13 35.09
C ASP A 166 -0.65 8.75 35.54
N LYS A 167 -0.38 8.91 36.84
CA LYS A 167 0.95 8.73 37.43
C LYS A 167 1.32 7.28 37.69
N GLU A 168 0.34 6.38 37.76
CA GLU A 168 0.54 4.98 38.12
C GLU A 168 0.55 4.09 36.88
N ASN A 169 -0.43 4.31 36.00
CA ASN A 169 -0.68 3.44 34.84
C ASN A 169 -0.75 4.22 33.53
N GLY A 170 -0.19 5.43 33.50
CA GLY A 170 -0.28 6.36 32.37
C GLY A 170 1.06 6.71 31.75
N GLY A 171 0.98 7.57 30.74
CA GLY A 171 2.13 8.08 30.00
C GLY A 171 1.85 8.21 28.51
N PRO A 172 2.75 8.85 27.74
CA PRO A 172 2.56 9.03 26.30
C PRO A 172 2.47 7.70 25.53
N ASP A 173 3.22 6.68 25.96
CA ASP A 173 3.26 5.36 25.34
C ASP A 173 2.05 4.45 25.68
N ALA A 174 1.12 4.89 26.54
CA ALA A 174 -0.15 4.17 26.78
C ALA A 174 -1.16 4.29 25.62
N LEU A 175 -0.84 5.13 24.62
CA LEU A 175 -1.60 5.30 23.39
C LEU A 175 -0.91 4.58 22.23
N PHE A 176 -1.66 3.79 21.48
CA PHE A 176 -1.25 3.26 20.17
C PHE A 176 -2.03 3.95 19.05
N ILE A 177 -1.35 4.41 18.00
CA ILE A 177 -1.97 5.06 16.85
C ILE A 177 -1.74 4.20 15.61
N VAL A 178 -2.81 3.71 15.00
CA VAL A 178 -2.71 2.93 13.76
C VAL A 178 -3.00 3.86 12.58
N GLY A 179 -2.01 4.08 11.72
CA GLY A 179 -2.14 4.89 10.52
C GLY A 179 -2.69 4.15 9.31
N SER A 180 -2.93 4.91 8.23
CA SER A 180 -3.48 4.38 6.99
C SER A 180 -2.47 4.38 5.84
N SER A 181 -2.46 3.29 5.09
CA SER A 181 -1.81 3.20 3.78
C SER A 181 -2.69 3.76 2.65
N LYS A 182 -3.88 4.28 2.99
CA LYS A 182 -4.73 5.05 2.08
C LYS A 182 -4.60 6.56 2.27
N HIS A 183 -4.06 7.02 3.40
CA HIS A 183 -3.66 8.42 3.55
C HIS A 183 -2.76 8.80 2.39
N ASN A 184 -2.98 9.96 1.78
CA ASN A 184 -2.01 10.52 0.85
C ASN A 184 -0.68 10.81 1.59
N ASN A 185 0.39 11.08 0.86
CA ASN A 185 1.72 11.24 1.46
C ASN A 185 1.77 12.37 2.49
N GLU A 186 0.98 13.42 2.27
CA GLU A 186 0.91 14.58 3.14
C GLU A 186 0.16 14.25 4.45
N GLN A 187 -0.96 13.53 4.37
CA GLN A 187 -1.69 13.02 5.53
C GLN A 187 -0.85 12.01 6.32
N ALA A 188 -0.10 11.13 5.64
CA ALA A 188 0.83 10.20 6.29
C ALA A 188 1.96 10.96 7.02
N GLN A 189 2.43 12.08 6.45
CA GLN A 189 3.39 12.97 7.10
C GLN A 189 2.76 13.49 8.38
N LEU A 190 1.60 14.12 8.26
CA LEU A 190 0.93 14.79 9.36
C LEU A 190 0.65 13.82 10.50
N LEU A 191 0.26 12.57 10.20
CA LEU A 191 0.08 11.54 11.22
C LEU A 191 1.39 11.17 11.92
N CYS A 192 2.49 10.99 11.17
CA CYS A 192 3.81 10.74 11.73
C CYS A 192 4.22 11.88 12.68
N LYS A 193 4.09 13.14 12.22
CA LYS A 193 4.34 14.33 13.03
C LYS A 193 3.44 14.36 14.27
N TRP A 194 2.15 14.12 14.13
CA TRP A 194 1.17 14.12 15.23
C TRP A 194 1.56 13.13 16.34
N ALA A 195 1.91 11.88 15.98
CA ALA A 195 2.37 10.87 16.93
C ALA A 195 3.66 11.32 17.65
N ARG A 196 4.57 12.00 16.95
CA ARG A 196 5.83 12.48 17.54
C ARG A 196 5.63 13.69 18.46
N LEU A 197 4.71 14.59 18.13
CA LEU A 197 4.34 15.73 18.99
C LEU A 197 3.53 15.28 20.21
N TRP A 198 2.74 14.21 20.07
CA TRP A 198 2.21 13.48 21.23
C TRP A 198 3.35 12.94 22.08
N GLY A 199 4.39 12.36 21.49
CA GLY A 199 5.57 11.87 22.21
C GLY A 199 5.60 10.36 22.37
N THR A 200 5.10 9.63 21.37
CA THR A 200 5.19 8.16 21.34
C THR A 200 5.74 7.65 20.02
N ASN A 201 6.42 6.51 20.10
CA ASN A 201 6.78 5.69 18.95
C ASN A 201 5.80 4.54 18.69
N ASN A 202 4.77 4.36 19.52
CA ASN A 202 3.68 3.39 19.33
C ASN A 202 2.73 3.84 18.22
N THR A 203 3.25 3.85 17.00
CA THR A 203 2.52 4.12 15.78
C THR A 203 3.02 3.20 14.69
N ASP A 204 2.11 2.69 13.88
CA ASP A 204 2.43 1.80 12.77
C ASP A 204 1.26 1.80 11.76
N HIS A 205 1.46 1.22 10.59
CA HIS A 205 0.43 1.13 9.54
C HIS A 205 0.48 -0.24 8.83
N GLN A 206 -0.33 -0.40 7.78
CA GLN A 206 -0.52 -1.68 7.09
C GLN A 206 0.78 -2.25 6.49
N ALA A 207 1.85 -1.46 6.31
CA ALA A 207 3.12 -2.00 5.84
C ALA A 207 3.66 -3.08 6.79
N ARG A 208 3.45 -2.95 8.12
CA ARG A 208 3.82 -3.98 9.11
C ARG A 208 3.23 -5.34 8.83
N ILE A 209 1.99 -5.37 8.35
CA ILE A 209 1.25 -6.60 8.03
C ILE A 209 1.22 -6.87 6.52
N CYS A 210 2.03 -6.17 5.73
CA CYS A 210 2.11 -6.33 4.28
C CYS A 210 3.55 -6.49 3.76
N HIS A 211 4.41 -5.48 3.88
CA HIS A 211 5.74 -5.44 3.24
C HIS A 211 6.90 -5.02 4.15
N SER A 212 6.76 -4.97 5.48
CA SER A 212 7.89 -4.63 6.37
C SER A 212 9.09 -5.56 6.15
N THR A 213 8.84 -6.86 5.93
CA THR A 213 9.87 -7.88 5.64
C THR A 213 10.54 -7.66 4.29
N THR A 214 9.80 -7.17 3.30
CA THR A 214 10.38 -6.67 2.04
C THR A 214 11.32 -5.51 2.33
N VAL A 215 10.85 -4.50 3.05
CA VAL A 215 11.63 -3.26 3.27
C VAL A 215 12.96 -3.59 3.91
N SER A 216 12.96 -4.36 5.00
CA SER A 216 14.19 -4.77 5.68
C SER A 216 15.03 -5.72 4.82
N GLY A 217 14.47 -6.78 4.24
CA GLY A 217 15.25 -7.76 3.47
C GLY A 217 15.92 -7.16 2.23
N VAL A 218 15.20 -6.32 1.50
CA VAL A 218 15.68 -5.67 0.27
C VAL A 218 16.65 -4.53 0.60
N ALA A 219 16.33 -3.66 1.57
CA ALA A 219 17.25 -2.58 1.97
C ALA A 219 18.57 -3.14 2.51
N GLN A 220 18.53 -4.25 3.25
CA GLN A 220 19.74 -4.90 3.75
C GLN A 220 20.53 -5.62 2.64
N THR A 221 19.96 -5.78 1.45
CA THR A 221 20.68 -6.28 0.27
C THR A 221 21.45 -5.15 -0.42
N TRP A 222 20.79 -4.05 -0.78
CA TRP A 222 21.39 -3.02 -1.66
C TRP A 222 20.99 -1.57 -1.33
N GLY A 223 20.32 -1.36 -0.20
CA GLY A 223 20.16 -0.06 0.44
C GLY A 223 18.80 0.65 0.31
N TYR A 224 17.90 0.20 -0.58
CA TYR A 224 16.49 0.65 -0.60
C TYR A 224 15.55 -0.54 -0.50
N GLY A 225 14.47 -0.39 0.28
CA GLY A 225 13.48 -1.44 0.53
C GLY A 225 12.35 -1.51 -0.51
N ALA A 226 12.52 -0.92 -1.70
CA ALA A 226 11.46 -0.69 -2.68
C ALA A 226 11.57 -1.60 -3.93
N MET A 227 10.50 -1.61 -4.72
CA MET A 227 10.49 -2.23 -6.06
C MET A 227 11.61 -1.66 -6.93
N THR A 228 12.38 -2.52 -7.60
CA THR A 228 13.57 -2.04 -8.33
C THR A 228 13.23 -1.36 -9.65
N ASN A 229 12.15 -1.78 -10.34
CA ASN A 229 11.77 -1.25 -11.65
C ASN A 229 10.30 -0.78 -11.62
N SER A 230 9.64 -0.80 -12.78
CA SER A 230 8.22 -0.48 -12.93
C SER A 230 7.44 -1.64 -13.53
N TYR A 231 6.10 -1.56 -13.44
CA TYR A 231 5.21 -2.47 -14.16
C TYR A 231 5.47 -2.40 -15.67
N ASN A 232 5.67 -1.19 -16.20
CA ASN A 232 5.92 -0.92 -17.60
C ASN A 232 7.19 -1.60 -18.14
N ASP A 233 8.25 -1.60 -17.34
CA ASP A 233 9.54 -2.19 -17.70
C ASP A 233 9.48 -3.73 -17.82
N GLU A 234 8.42 -4.38 -17.31
CA GLU A 234 8.16 -5.81 -17.56
C GLU A 234 8.03 -6.12 -19.05
N GLN A 235 7.57 -5.16 -19.86
CA GLN A 235 7.46 -5.33 -21.31
C GLN A 235 8.81 -5.57 -22.01
N ASN A 236 9.93 -5.27 -21.33
CA ASN A 236 11.28 -5.52 -21.83
C ASN A 236 11.85 -6.87 -21.35
N SER A 237 11.11 -7.61 -20.52
CA SER A 237 11.59 -8.83 -19.88
C SER A 237 11.55 -10.05 -20.79
N LYS A 238 12.43 -11.02 -20.53
CA LYS A 238 12.50 -12.31 -21.22
C LYS A 238 12.01 -13.47 -20.35
N SER A 239 12.00 -13.31 -19.03
CA SER A 239 11.35 -14.24 -18.10
C SER A 239 10.76 -13.55 -16.88
N LEU A 240 9.63 -14.06 -16.39
CA LEU A 240 8.95 -13.59 -15.18
C LEU A 240 8.67 -14.78 -14.26
N LEU A 241 9.17 -14.73 -13.02
CA LEU A 241 8.79 -15.66 -11.96
C LEU A 241 7.86 -14.97 -10.97
N PHE A 242 6.57 -15.30 -11.02
CA PHE A 242 5.64 -14.96 -9.95
C PHE A 242 5.80 -15.99 -8.83
N PHE A 243 6.39 -15.57 -7.71
CA PHE A 243 6.55 -16.41 -6.53
C PHE A 243 6.10 -15.65 -5.29
N GLY A 244 4.98 -16.10 -4.71
CA GLY A 244 4.29 -15.38 -3.64
C GLY A 244 3.52 -14.13 -4.11
N SER A 245 3.11 -14.10 -5.38
CA SER A 245 2.23 -13.08 -5.96
C SER A 245 1.13 -13.71 -6.82
N ASN A 246 -0.11 -13.24 -6.63
CA ASN A 246 -1.27 -13.57 -7.45
C ASN A 246 -1.80 -12.30 -8.12
N ALA A 247 -1.03 -11.78 -9.08
CA ALA A 247 -1.28 -10.50 -9.72
C ALA A 247 -2.63 -10.39 -10.43
N CYS A 248 -3.17 -11.45 -11.04
CA CYS A 248 -4.51 -11.41 -11.63
C CYS A 248 -5.63 -11.09 -10.63
N GLU A 249 -5.41 -11.33 -9.33
CA GLU A 249 -6.39 -11.04 -8.28
C GLU A 249 -6.02 -9.79 -7.46
N ALA A 250 -4.74 -9.67 -7.11
CA ALA A 250 -4.25 -8.59 -6.26
C ALA A 250 -3.92 -7.30 -7.04
N HIS A 251 -3.49 -7.42 -8.31
CA HIS A 251 -3.00 -6.32 -9.14
C HIS A 251 -3.48 -6.44 -10.61
N PRO A 252 -4.78 -6.61 -10.89
CA PRO A 252 -5.22 -7.14 -12.18
C PRO A 252 -4.78 -6.29 -13.38
N VAL A 253 -4.69 -4.97 -13.21
CA VAL A 253 -4.27 -4.05 -14.27
C VAL A 253 -2.77 -4.13 -14.57
N SER A 254 -1.91 -4.55 -13.62
CA SER A 254 -0.49 -4.75 -13.91
C SER A 254 -0.26 -5.87 -14.92
N MET A 255 -1.19 -6.83 -15.00
CA MET A 255 -1.11 -7.93 -15.96
C MET A 255 -1.14 -7.46 -17.41
N LEU A 256 -1.58 -6.24 -17.72
CA LEU A 256 -1.44 -5.67 -19.06
C LEU A 256 0.02 -5.69 -19.53
N HIS A 257 0.95 -5.29 -18.65
CA HIS A 257 2.36 -5.23 -18.99
C HIS A 257 2.99 -6.62 -19.04
N THR A 258 2.62 -7.51 -18.11
CA THR A 258 3.01 -8.93 -18.13
C THR A 258 2.55 -9.63 -19.41
N LEU A 259 1.31 -9.41 -19.85
CA LEU A 259 0.77 -10.05 -21.05
C LEU A 259 1.39 -9.49 -22.33
N HIS A 260 1.64 -8.18 -22.42
CA HIS A 260 2.45 -7.62 -23.51
C HIS A 260 3.88 -8.18 -23.53
N ALA A 261 4.50 -8.39 -22.37
CA ALA A 261 5.82 -9.06 -22.31
C ALA A 261 5.73 -10.48 -22.90
N LYS A 262 4.68 -11.22 -22.53
CA LYS A 262 4.44 -12.58 -23.03
C LYS A 262 4.23 -12.63 -24.54
N GLU A 263 3.48 -11.68 -25.11
CA GLU A 263 3.31 -11.53 -26.56
C GLU A 263 4.65 -11.29 -27.29
N ASN A 264 5.62 -10.69 -26.61
CA ASN A 264 6.99 -10.48 -27.12
C ASN A 264 7.94 -11.66 -26.83
N GLY A 265 7.40 -12.83 -26.44
CA GLY A 265 8.16 -14.07 -26.21
C GLY A 265 8.67 -14.26 -24.78
N CYS A 266 8.28 -13.42 -23.82
CA CYS A 266 8.64 -13.59 -22.41
C CYS A 266 8.05 -14.88 -21.83
N LYS A 267 8.86 -15.66 -21.10
CA LYS A 267 8.43 -16.86 -20.39
C LYS A 267 7.89 -16.54 -19.01
N VAL A 268 6.65 -16.96 -18.71
CA VAL A 268 6.00 -16.70 -17.43
C VAL A 268 5.90 -17.97 -16.60
N ILE A 269 6.51 -17.96 -15.41
CA ILE A 269 6.46 -19.03 -14.41
C ILE A 269 5.63 -18.54 -13.22
N VAL A 270 4.75 -19.38 -12.71
CA VAL A 270 4.01 -19.13 -11.46
C VAL A 270 4.28 -20.25 -10.48
N ALA A 271 4.90 -19.92 -9.35
CA ALA A 271 5.08 -20.81 -8.21
C ALA A 271 4.12 -20.38 -7.09
N ASP A 272 3.12 -21.22 -6.79
CA ASP A 272 2.06 -20.92 -5.82
C ASP A 272 1.46 -22.24 -5.28
N PRO A 273 1.10 -22.35 -3.99
CA PRO A 273 0.39 -23.52 -3.46
C PRO A 273 -0.94 -23.82 -4.17
N ARG A 274 -1.50 -22.83 -4.88
CA ARG A 274 -2.75 -22.95 -5.63
C ARG A 274 -2.53 -22.72 -7.12
N PHE A 275 -3.34 -23.37 -7.94
CA PHE A 275 -3.51 -23.00 -9.34
C PHE A 275 -4.40 -21.75 -9.42
N THR A 276 -3.77 -20.59 -9.37
CA THR A 276 -4.44 -19.27 -9.34
C THR A 276 -4.86 -18.77 -10.72
N ARG A 277 -5.61 -17.66 -10.77
CA ARG A 277 -5.90 -16.96 -12.04
C ARG A 277 -4.63 -16.48 -12.75
N THR A 278 -3.57 -16.16 -12.00
CA THR A 278 -2.24 -15.87 -12.58
C THR A 278 -1.59 -17.14 -13.14
N ALA A 279 -1.67 -18.28 -12.43
CA ALA A 279 -1.14 -19.56 -12.92
C ALA A 279 -1.80 -19.97 -14.25
N ALA A 280 -3.09 -19.68 -14.42
CA ALA A 280 -3.80 -19.91 -15.69
C ALA A 280 -3.25 -19.09 -16.88
N LYS A 281 -2.39 -18.09 -16.64
CA LYS A 281 -1.70 -17.30 -17.68
C LYS A 281 -0.22 -17.67 -17.82
N ALA A 282 0.29 -18.58 -16.99
CA ALA A 282 1.68 -19.00 -17.01
C ALA A 282 1.99 -19.92 -18.20
N ASP A 283 3.26 -19.98 -18.59
CA ASP A 283 3.80 -21.06 -19.42
C ASP A 283 4.15 -22.28 -18.56
N MET A 284 4.45 -22.06 -17.28
CA MET A 284 4.78 -23.10 -16.32
C MET A 284 4.18 -22.79 -14.95
N TYR A 285 3.50 -23.77 -14.36
CA TYR A 285 2.99 -23.69 -12.99
C TYR A 285 3.73 -24.69 -12.10
N VAL A 286 4.20 -24.22 -10.94
CA VAL A 286 4.85 -25.03 -9.91
C VAL A 286 4.03 -24.95 -8.62
N ARG A 287 3.61 -26.09 -8.10
CA ARG A 287 2.90 -26.14 -6.82
C ARG A 287 3.87 -26.29 -5.68
N THR A 288 4.08 -25.21 -4.95
CA THR A 288 4.95 -25.19 -3.77
C THR A 288 4.16 -25.42 -2.49
N ARG A 289 4.74 -26.12 -1.50
CA ARG A 289 4.17 -26.16 -0.15
C ARG A 289 4.37 -24.80 0.55
N SER A 290 3.32 -24.26 1.16
CA SER A 290 3.42 -23.04 1.98
C SER A 290 4.39 -23.26 3.15
N GLY A 291 5.37 -22.37 3.31
CA GLY A 291 6.45 -22.52 4.28
C GLY A 291 7.68 -23.27 3.75
N GLY A 292 7.68 -23.76 2.50
CA GLY A 292 8.84 -24.40 1.85
C GLY A 292 9.67 -23.46 0.95
N ASP A 293 9.49 -22.15 1.08
CA ASP A 293 9.87 -21.17 0.07
C ASP A 293 11.38 -21.05 -0.14
N ILE A 294 12.17 -21.08 0.93
CA ILE A 294 13.63 -21.00 0.86
C ILE A 294 14.20 -22.24 0.18
N ALA A 295 13.68 -23.42 0.50
CA ALA A 295 14.10 -24.67 -0.12
C ALA A 295 13.86 -24.65 -1.64
N PHE A 296 12.73 -24.09 -2.10
CA PHE A 296 12.45 -23.93 -3.52
C PHE A 296 13.44 -22.96 -4.19
N LEU A 297 13.62 -21.75 -3.64
CA LEU A 297 14.52 -20.74 -4.19
C LEU A 297 15.99 -21.21 -4.21
N PHE A 298 16.41 -21.92 -3.15
CA PHE A 298 17.76 -22.45 -3.07
C PHE A 298 17.95 -23.68 -3.95
N GLY A 299 16.90 -24.47 -4.21
CA GLY A 299 16.92 -25.49 -5.26
C GLY A 299 17.10 -24.91 -6.66
N VAL A 300 16.44 -23.78 -6.97
CA VAL A 300 16.67 -23.05 -8.23
C VAL A 300 18.12 -22.58 -8.31
N LEU A 301 18.66 -21.97 -7.24
CA LEU A 301 20.06 -21.54 -7.17
C LEU A 301 21.05 -22.71 -7.27
N TYR A 302 20.73 -23.87 -6.70
CA TYR A 302 21.55 -25.08 -6.80
C TYR A 302 21.77 -25.44 -8.27
N HIS A 303 20.70 -25.45 -9.08
CA HIS A 303 20.83 -25.71 -10.52
C HIS A 303 21.55 -24.57 -11.26
N VAL A 304 21.33 -23.31 -10.89
CA VAL A 304 22.08 -22.18 -11.48
C VAL A 304 23.58 -22.38 -11.27
N PHE A 305 24.03 -22.66 -10.04
CA PHE A 305 25.46 -22.84 -9.74
C PHE A 305 26.03 -24.15 -10.30
N LYS A 306 25.31 -25.26 -10.20
CA LYS A 306 25.76 -26.57 -10.70
C LYS A 306 26.04 -26.54 -12.21
N ASN A 307 25.26 -25.76 -12.98
CA ASN A 307 25.41 -25.64 -14.42
C ASN A 307 26.26 -24.43 -14.86
N GLY A 308 26.77 -23.62 -13.91
CA GLY A 308 27.57 -22.43 -14.23
C GLY A 308 26.78 -21.31 -14.92
N TRP A 309 25.48 -21.22 -14.67
CA TRP A 309 24.57 -20.24 -15.29
C TRP A 309 24.58 -18.88 -14.60
N GLU A 310 25.27 -18.74 -13.47
CA GLU A 310 25.40 -17.47 -12.77
C GLU A 310 26.22 -16.43 -13.56
N ASP A 311 25.92 -15.16 -13.33
CA ASP A 311 26.67 -14.04 -13.89
C ASP A 311 27.93 -13.76 -13.06
N LYS A 312 29.01 -14.48 -13.39
CA LYS A 312 30.28 -14.42 -12.65
C LYS A 312 30.89 -13.01 -12.63
N GLU A 313 30.78 -12.26 -13.72
CA GLU A 313 31.33 -10.90 -13.79
C GLU A 313 30.51 -9.94 -12.91
N TYR A 314 29.18 -10.00 -13.01
CA TYR A 314 28.30 -9.20 -12.16
C TYR A 314 28.53 -9.48 -10.67
N ILE A 315 28.60 -10.77 -10.30
CA ILE A 315 28.86 -11.18 -8.92
C ILE A 315 30.18 -10.59 -8.42
N ARG A 316 31.29 -10.81 -9.16
CA ARG A 316 32.60 -10.30 -8.78
C ARG A 316 32.59 -8.79 -8.58
N LYS A 317 31.97 -8.06 -9.51
CA LYS A 317 32.01 -6.60 -9.54
C LYS A 317 31.06 -5.92 -8.56
N ARG A 318 29.91 -6.54 -8.27
CA ARG A 318 28.77 -5.87 -7.62
C ARG A 318 28.19 -6.62 -6.43
N VAL A 319 28.70 -7.79 -6.04
CA VAL A 319 28.11 -8.61 -4.97
C VAL A 319 29.16 -9.05 -3.95
N TYR A 320 28.83 -8.89 -2.67
CA TYR A 320 29.61 -9.35 -1.53
C TYR A 320 29.03 -10.66 -0.96
N GLY A 321 29.88 -11.66 -0.69
CA GLY A 321 29.50 -12.87 0.04
C GLY A 321 28.79 -13.97 -0.76
N MET A 322 28.75 -13.89 -2.10
CA MET A 322 28.06 -14.91 -2.92
C MET A 322 28.73 -16.29 -2.84
N ASP A 323 30.04 -16.37 -2.62
CA ASP A 323 30.75 -17.65 -2.50
C ASP A 323 30.31 -18.43 -1.26
N GLN A 324 30.08 -17.76 -0.14
CA GLN A 324 29.55 -18.36 1.09
C GLN A 324 28.12 -18.89 0.86
N VAL A 325 27.30 -18.15 0.11
CA VAL A 325 25.96 -18.60 -0.28
C VAL A 325 26.03 -19.82 -1.22
N ARG A 326 26.96 -19.83 -2.18
CA ARG A 326 27.16 -20.97 -3.07
C ARG A 326 27.52 -22.23 -2.28
N GLU A 327 28.47 -22.14 -1.36
CA GLU A 327 28.86 -23.27 -0.51
C GLU A 327 27.66 -23.83 0.27
N GLU A 328 26.90 -22.94 0.92
CA GLU A 328 25.72 -23.29 1.69
C GLU A 328 24.65 -23.99 0.82
N VAL A 329 24.33 -23.41 -0.34
CA VAL A 329 23.32 -23.94 -1.27
C VAL A 329 23.74 -25.31 -1.80
N MET A 330 24.97 -25.43 -2.30
CA MET A 330 25.47 -26.67 -2.90
C MET A 330 25.57 -27.81 -1.88
N LYS A 331 25.83 -27.49 -0.62
CA LYS A 331 25.97 -28.47 0.47
C LYS A 331 24.62 -28.92 1.04
N LYS A 332 23.67 -28.01 1.23
CA LYS A 332 22.43 -28.28 2.00
C LYS A 332 21.20 -28.53 1.14
N TRP A 333 21.16 -28.01 -0.09
CA TRP A 333 19.95 -27.97 -0.92
C TRP A 333 20.08 -28.80 -2.19
N THR A 334 20.49 -30.05 -2.01
CA THR A 334 20.45 -31.05 -3.07
C THR A 334 19.01 -31.34 -3.50
N PRO A 335 18.78 -31.84 -4.72
CA PRO A 335 17.43 -32.03 -5.25
C PRO A 335 16.51 -32.92 -4.40
N ASP A 336 17.06 -33.93 -3.72
CA ASP A 336 16.31 -34.77 -2.78
C ASP A 336 15.82 -33.97 -1.57
N LYS A 337 16.63 -33.04 -1.03
CA LYS A 337 16.26 -32.16 0.09
C LYS A 337 15.24 -31.12 -0.30
N VAL A 338 15.37 -30.57 -1.51
CA VAL A 338 14.37 -29.65 -2.07
C VAL A 338 13.04 -30.37 -2.24
N THR A 339 13.04 -31.57 -2.80
CA THR A 339 11.82 -32.40 -2.96
C THR A 339 11.21 -32.76 -1.60
N GLU A 340 12.03 -33.16 -0.62
CA GLU A 340 11.60 -33.52 0.74
C GLU A 340 10.85 -32.38 1.45
N VAL A 341 11.34 -31.14 1.33
CA VAL A 341 10.77 -29.96 2.00
C VAL A 341 9.60 -29.36 1.23
N THR A 342 9.68 -29.31 -0.10
CA THR A 342 8.75 -28.54 -0.94
C THR A 342 7.67 -29.39 -1.59
N GLY A 343 7.92 -30.68 -1.78
CA GLY A 343 7.13 -31.57 -2.63
C GLY A 343 7.35 -31.37 -4.14
N VAL A 344 8.22 -30.45 -4.56
CA VAL A 344 8.47 -30.15 -5.98
C VAL A 344 9.57 -31.08 -6.52
N PRO A 345 9.31 -31.85 -7.60
CA PRO A 345 10.32 -32.73 -8.19
C PRO A 345 11.51 -31.96 -8.79
N GLU A 346 12.70 -32.58 -8.76
CA GLU A 346 13.95 -32.01 -9.32
C GLU A 346 13.76 -31.50 -10.74
N GLU A 347 13.15 -32.29 -11.62
CA GLU A 347 12.93 -31.92 -13.04
C GLU A 347 12.23 -30.57 -13.17
N GLN A 348 11.23 -30.32 -12.32
CA GLN A 348 10.47 -29.08 -12.35
C GLN A 348 11.30 -27.90 -11.82
N VAL A 349 12.10 -28.10 -10.76
CA VAL A 349 12.99 -27.05 -10.24
C VAL A 349 14.12 -26.73 -11.22
N PHE A 350 14.68 -27.75 -11.87
CA PHE A 350 15.68 -27.62 -12.92
C PHE A 350 15.14 -26.81 -14.09
N GLU A 351 13.93 -27.12 -14.57
CA GLU A 351 13.33 -26.40 -15.70
C GLU A 351 13.04 -24.93 -15.36
N VAL A 352 12.60 -24.63 -14.12
CA VAL A 352 12.51 -23.24 -13.64
C VAL A 352 13.88 -22.54 -13.71
N ALA A 353 14.93 -23.15 -13.18
CA ALA A 353 16.27 -22.58 -13.20
C ALA A 353 16.78 -22.35 -14.62
N LYS A 354 16.53 -23.31 -15.53
CA LYS A 354 16.91 -23.24 -16.93
C LYS A 354 16.20 -22.11 -17.66
N ILE A 355 14.86 -22.01 -17.53
CA ILE A 355 14.08 -20.93 -18.14
C ILE A 355 14.62 -19.56 -17.69
N LEU A 356 14.87 -19.39 -16.39
CA LEU A 356 15.38 -18.12 -15.85
C LEU A 356 16.80 -17.78 -16.34
N ALA A 357 17.65 -18.79 -16.51
CA ALA A 357 19.01 -18.62 -17.01
C ALA A 357 19.08 -18.31 -18.51
N GLU A 358 18.31 -19.05 -19.34
CA GLU A 358 18.32 -18.92 -20.80
C GLU A 358 17.55 -17.69 -21.29
N ASN A 359 16.64 -17.14 -20.48
CA ASN A 359 15.78 -16.01 -20.85
C ASN A 359 16.04 -14.79 -19.96
N ARG A 360 17.25 -14.24 -20.04
CA ARG A 360 17.67 -13.01 -19.34
C ARG A 360 17.57 -11.78 -20.25
N PRO A 361 17.27 -10.58 -19.72
CA PRO A 361 16.97 -10.30 -18.31
C PRO A 361 15.57 -10.78 -17.89
N GLY A 362 15.41 -11.06 -16.60
CA GLY A 362 14.15 -11.53 -16.02
C GLY A 362 13.80 -10.86 -14.69
N PHE A 363 12.52 -10.93 -14.30
CA PHE A 363 12.02 -10.48 -13.00
C PHE A 363 11.64 -11.65 -12.09
N ILE A 364 11.84 -11.46 -10.78
CA ILE A 364 11.03 -12.15 -9.77
C ILE A 364 10.00 -11.17 -9.21
N ILE A 365 8.76 -11.64 -9.08
CA ILE A 365 7.60 -10.86 -8.67
C ILE A 365 6.98 -11.47 -7.42
N TRP A 366 6.86 -10.68 -6.36
CA TRP A 366 6.26 -11.13 -5.10
C TRP A 366 5.39 -10.06 -4.42
N ALA A 367 4.54 -10.55 -3.53
CA ALA A 367 3.75 -9.77 -2.59
C ALA A 367 3.66 -10.55 -1.26
N MET A 368 2.43 -10.77 -0.76
CA MET A 368 2.21 -11.33 0.56
C MET A 368 2.48 -12.83 0.70
N GLY A 369 2.59 -13.57 -0.41
CA GLY A 369 2.89 -15.00 -0.34
C GLY A 369 4.28 -15.27 0.25
N GLN A 370 5.22 -14.34 0.09
CA GLN A 370 6.55 -14.44 0.72
C GLN A 370 6.66 -13.66 2.03
N THR A 371 5.92 -12.56 2.18
CA THR A 371 6.18 -11.63 3.28
C THR A 371 5.56 -12.05 4.60
N GLN A 372 4.53 -12.89 4.63
CA GLN A 372 3.73 -13.20 5.83
C GLN A 372 4.06 -14.58 6.42
N HIS A 373 5.34 -14.80 6.77
CA HIS A 373 5.91 -16.00 7.39
C HIS A 373 6.83 -15.59 8.56
N THR A 374 7.03 -16.48 9.52
CA THR A 374 7.95 -16.29 10.67
C THR A 374 9.42 -16.11 10.28
N ASN A 375 9.80 -16.52 9.07
CA ASN A 375 11.13 -16.33 8.49
C ASN A 375 11.08 -15.52 7.17
N ALA A 376 10.06 -14.69 6.97
CA ALA A 376 9.82 -13.98 5.70
C ALA A 376 10.98 -13.09 5.23
N ASN A 377 11.73 -12.46 6.15
CA ASN A 377 12.94 -11.73 5.77
C ASN A 377 13.96 -12.60 5.03
N ALA A 378 14.12 -13.85 5.44
CA ALA A 378 15.02 -14.81 4.80
C ALA A 378 14.50 -15.22 3.41
N ILE A 379 13.18 -15.38 3.24
CA ILE A 379 12.55 -15.68 1.93
C ILE A 379 12.77 -14.56 0.93
N VAL A 380 12.50 -13.31 1.33
CA VAL A 380 12.76 -12.12 0.51
C VAL A 380 14.23 -12.05 0.14
N ARG A 381 15.12 -12.34 1.09
CA ARG A 381 16.57 -12.35 0.88
C ARG A 381 17.01 -13.42 -0.11
N ALA A 382 16.43 -14.61 -0.06
CA ALA A 382 16.69 -15.69 -1.02
C ALA A 382 16.26 -15.28 -2.44
N SER A 383 15.11 -14.60 -2.59
CA SER A 383 14.67 -14.03 -3.88
C SER A 383 15.68 -13.03 -4.43
N ASN A 384 16.17 -12.11 -3.59
CA ASN A 384 17.19 -11.14 -4.00
C ASN A 384 18.50 -11.81 -4.42
N ILE A 385 18.94 -12.83 -3.67
CA ILE A 385 20.18 -13.59 -3.98
C ILE A 385 20.06 -14.28 -5.34
N LEU A 386 18.91 -14.91 -5.64
CA LEU A 386 18.66 -15.49 -6.97
C LEU A 386 18.84 -14.46 -8.08
N MET A 387 18.26 -13.26 -7.91
CA MET A 387 18.37 -12.19 -8.91
C MET A 387 19.78 -11.59 -9.01
N LEU A 388 20.56 -11.59 -7.92
CA LEU A 388 21.98 -11.21 -7.95
C LEU A 388 22.84 -12.27 -8.64
N ALA A 389 22.57 -13.56 -8.39
CA ALA A 389 23.27 -14.65 -9.05
C ALA A 389 23.04 -14.63 -10.56
N LEU A 390 21.83 -14.29 -10.99
CA LEU A 390 21.46 -14.10 -12.40
C LEU A 390 21.74 -12.68 -12.92
N GLY A 391 22.49 -11.82 -12.22
CA GLY A 391 22.88 -10.49 -12.71
C GLY A 391 21.74 -9.59 -13.24
N ASN A 392 20.52 -9.78 -12.75
CA ASN A 392 19.30 -9.18 -13.31
C ASN A 392 18.95 -7.83 -12.68
N VAL A 393 19.49 -7.51 -11.50
CA VAL A 393 19.22 -6.23 -10.81
C VAL A 393 20.00 -5.08 -11.44
N GLY A 394 19.32 -3.94 -11.67
CA GLY A 394 19.92 -2.77 -12.33
C GLY A 394 19.90 -2.85 -13.87
N ARG A 395 18.98 -3.65 -14.44
CA ARG A 395 18.78 -3.82 -15.88
C ARG A 395 17.34 -3.46 -16.25
N SER A 396 17.12 -2.94 -17.46
CA SER A 396 15.77 -2.86 -18.03
C SER A 396 15.30 -4.27 -18.39
N GLY A 397 14.06 -4.61 -18.06
CA GLY A 397 13.50 -5.95 -18.25
C GLY A 397 13.92 -6.97 -17.19
N GLY A 398 14.62 -6.55 -16.12
CA GLY A 398 14.97 -7.43 -15.01
C GLY A 398 15.06 -6.74 -13.65
N GLY A 399 15.02 -7.54 -12.59
CA GLY A 399 15.09 -7.06 -11.21
C GLY A 399 14.10 -7.72 -10.27
N CYS A 400 13.77 -7.01 -9.20
CA CYS A 400 12.85 -7.44 -8.16
C CYS A 400 11.59 -6.57 -8.20
N ASN A 401 10.54 -7.07 -8.83
CA ASN A 401 9.28 -6.36 -8.99
C ASN A 401 8.33 -6.67 -7.83
N ILE A 402 8.25 -5.74 -6.88
CA ILE A 402 7.58 -5.99 -5.61
C ILE A 402 6.23 -5.30 -5.63
N TYR A 403 5.17 -6.10 -5.78
CA TYR A 403 3.82 -5.58 -5.91
C TYR A 403 3.23 -5.28 -4.53
N ARG A 404 3.19 -4.00 -4.20
CA ARG A 404 2.71 -3.46 -2.93
C ARG A 404 1.21 -3.70 -2.71
N GLY A 405 0.72 -3.52 -1.48
CA GLY A 405 -0.69 -3.73 -1.14
C GLY A 405 -1.60 -2.56 -1.56
N HIS A 406 -1.92 -1.71 -0.59
CA HIS A 406 -2.79 -0.54 -0.77
C HIS A 406 -2.18 0.46 -1.77
N ASP A 407 -3.04 1.30 -2.33
CA ASP A 407 -2.73 2.40 -3.24
C ASP A 407 -1.54 3.26 -2.82
N ASN A 408 -1.44 3.63 -1.52
CA ASN A 408 -0.33 4.45 -1.01
C ASN A 408 0.57 3.72 0.01
N VAL A 409 0.58 2.38 0.09
CA VAL A 409 1.44 1.72 1.10
C VAL A 409 2.93 1.99 0.86
N GLN A 410 3.35 2.22 -0.38
CA GLN A 410 4.72 2.64 -0.67
C GLN A 410 4.99 4.01 -0.04
N GLY A 411 4.14 5.00 -0.34
CA GLY A 411 4.28 6.37 0.14
C GLY A 411 4.14 6.50 1.65
N ALA A 412 3.12 5.88 2.25
CA ALA A 412 2.98 5.82 3.71
C ALA A 412 4.21 5.18 4.37
N THR A 413 4.83 4.16 3.76
CA THR A 413 6.09 3.60 4.28
C THR A 413 7.28 4.55 4.13
N ASP A 414 7.36 5.27 3.00
CA ASP A 414 8.41 6.25 2.71
C ASP A 414 8.36 7.43 3.69
N ILE A 415 7.15 7.89 4.04
CA ILE A 415 6.91 8.96 5.02
C ILE A 415 6.94 8.45 6.46
N GLY A 416 6.68 7.17 6.68
CA GLY A 416 6.97 6.46 7.91
C GLY A 416 6.28 6.98 9.17
N PRO A 417 4.94 6.88 9.29
CA PRO A 417 4.31 6.66 10.59
C PRO A 417 4.66 5.24 11.11
N ASN A 418 5.94 4.88 11.05
CA ASN A 418 6.52 3.59 11.44
C ASN A 418 6.97 3.65 12.88
N PRO A 419 7.08 2.53 13.59
CA PRO A 419 7.56 2.55 14.97
C PRO A 419 9.06 2.82 15.10
N ASP A 420 9.87 2.61 14.06
CA ASP A 420 11.34 2.64 14.09
C ASP A 420 12.00 3.75 13.24
N THR A 421 11.22 4.47 12.44
CA THR A 421 11.75 5.54 11.56
C THR A 421 10.92 6.82 11.62
N LEU A 422 11.58 7.93 11.34
CA LEU A 422 11.01 9.20 10.92
C LEU A 422 10.91 9.25 9.38
N PRO A 423 10.23 10.25 8.77
CA PRO A 423 10.03 10.27 7.33
C PRO A 423 11.33 10.21 6.55
N GLY A 424 11.31 9.56 5.39
CA GLY A 424 12.51 9.26 4.61
C GLY A 424 13.37 8.14 5.21
N TYR A 425 12.85 7.23 6.04
CA TYR A 425 13.64 6.17 6.66
C TYR A 425 14.80 6.67 7.54
N TYR A 426 14.66 7.82 8.21
CA TYR A 426 15.63 8.28 9.20
C TYR A 426 15.40 7.48 10.50
N PRO A 427 16.33 6.62 10.95
CA PRO A 427 16.06 5.77 12.11
C PRO A 427 15.91 6.59 13.39
N VAL A 428 14.93 6.27 14.24
CA VAL A 428 14.72 6.97 15.53
C VAL A 428 15.91 6.81 16.48
N ALA A 429 16.68 5.73 16.32
CA ALA A 429 17.83 5.38 17.16
C ALA A 429 19.15 6.07 16.73
N VAL A 430 19.20 6.69 15.54
CA VAL A 430 20.43 7.30 15.03
C VAL A 430 20.54 8.76 15.51
N PRO A 431 21.65 9.16 16.14
CA PRO A 431 21.89 10.55 16.53
C PRO A 431 21.75 11.50 15.33
N GLY A 432 21.07 12.62 15.52
CA GLY A 432 20.84 13.63 14.48
C GLY A 432 19.55 13.45 13.66
N SER A 433 18.95 12.26 13.62
CA SER A 433 17.64 12.05 12.94
C SER A 433 16.56 12.97 13.49
N TRP A 434 16.46 13.08 14.82
CA TRP A 434 15.52 13.95 15.50
C TRP A 434 15.85 15.43 15.32
N SER A 435 17.12 15.80 15.37
CA SER A 435 17.55 17.19 15.14
C SER A 435 17.23 17.65 13.70
N HIS A 436 17.41 16.76 12.73
CA HIS A 436 17.02 16.98 11.33
C HIS A 436 15.52 17.25 11.21
N TRP A 437 14.68 16.35 11.74
CA TRP A 437 13.22 16.48 11.63
C TRP A 437 12.64 17.61 12.48
N ALA A 438 13.20 17.91 13.65
CA ALA A 438 12.85 19.09 14.42
C ALA A 438 13.11 20.38 13.61
N LYS A 439 14.25 20.47 12.91
CA LYS A 439 14.56 21.59 12.01
C LYS A 439 13.62 21.67 10.81
N VAL A 440 13.27 20.54 10.19
CA VAL A 440 12.31 20.50 9.07
C VAL A 440 10.92 20.95 9.52
N TRP A 441 10.42 20.42 10.63
CA TRP A 441 9.10 20.75 11.20
C TRP A 441 9.02 22.14 11.85
N ASN A 442 10.15 22.85 11.96
CA ASN A 442 10.26 24.11 12.69
C ASN A 442 9.75 23.99 14.15
N VAL A 443 10.16 22.90 14.82
CA VAL A 443 9.82 22.59 16.22
C VAL A 443 11.09 22.58 17.06
N ASP A 444 10.97 23.06 18.30
CA ASP A 444 12.07 23.02 19.25
C ASP A 444 12.41 21.58 19.68
N LEU A 445 13.69 21.19 19.60
CA LEU A 445 14.10 19.83 19.90
C LEU A 445 13.95 19.49 21.38
N ASP A 446 14.22 20.44 22.29
CA ASP A 446 14.09 20.21 23.73
C ASP A 446 12.63 20.14 24.14
N TRP A 447 11.77 20.94 23.53
CA TRP A 447 10.32 20.77 23.66
C TRP A 447 9.89 19.37 23.20
N LEU A 448 10.36 18.90 22.04
CA LEU A 448 10.01 17.58 21.51
C LEU A 448 10.46 16.46 22.45
N LYS A 449 11.69 16.53 22.96
CA LYS A 449 12.22 15.59 23.96
C LYS A 449 11.35 15.54 25.21
N SER A 450 10.85 16.69 25.69
CA SER A 450 9.99 16.76 26.88
C SER A 450 8.63 16.06 26.71
N ARG A 451 8.23 15.71 25.48
CA ARG A 451 6.97 14.99 25.21
C ARG A 451 7.08 13.49 25.48
N TYR A 452 8.28 12.94 25.46
CA TYR A 452 8.53 11.51 25.70
C TYR A 452 8.78 11.26 27.19
N ALA A 453 8.52 10.02 27.64
CA ALA A 453 8.82 9.62 29.01
C ALA A 453 10.35 9.64 29.29
N SER A 454 11.18 9.46 28.27
CA SER A 454 12.63 9.69 28.33
C SER A 454 13.23 9.82 26.92
N GLU A 455 14.43 10.41 26.81
CA GLU A 455 15.18 10.41 25.54
C GLU A 455 15.51 8.97 25.07
N ALA A 456 15.68 8.03 26.00
CA ALA A 456 15.87 6.62 25.66
C ALA A 456 14.65 6.01 24.95
N LEU A 457 13.42 6.31 25.41
CA LEU A 457 12.20 5.83 24.75
C LEU A 457 11.95 6.56 23.42
N MET A 458 12.31 7.84 23.32
CA MET A 458 12.30 8.59 22.06
C MET A 458 13.23 7.96 21.00
N ALA A 459 14.38 7.44 21.42
CA ALA A 459 15.35 6.78 20.55
C ALA A 459 15.10 5.28 20.32
N LYS A 460 14.07 4.69 20.93
CA LYS A 460 13.71 3.27 20.78
C LYS A 460 12.51 3.08 19.84
N PRO A 461 12.49 2.02 19.02
CA PRO A 461 11.29 1.63 18.29
C PRO A 461 10.07 1.45 19.20
N GLY A 462 8.88 1.77 18.68
CA GLY A 462 7.59 1.48 19.30
C GLY A 462 7.18 0.00 19.25
N MET A 463 6.04 -0.33 19.85
CA MET A 463 5.31 -1.57 19.55
C MET A 463 4.81 -1.55 18.10
N THR A 464 4.59 -2.73 17.53
CA THR A 464 4.10 -2.87 16.15
C THR A 464 2.59 -3.15 16.11
N VAL A 465 1.91 -2.78 15.03
CA VAL A 465 0.45 -3.00 14.91
C VAL A 465 0.08 -4.49 14.89
N SER A 466 0.99 -5.39 14.52
CA SER A 466 0.73 -6.84 14.61
C SER A 466 0.70 -7.37 16.05
N ARG A 467 1.09 -6.54 17.04
CA ARG A 467 1.32 -6.93 18.43
C ARG A 467 0.71 -5.98 19.46
N TRP A 468 -0.08 -4.97 19.06
CA TRP A 468 -0.68 -4.03 20.02
C TRP A 468 -1.55 -4.76 21.06
N ILE A 469 -2.18 -5.88 20.68
CA ILE A 469 -2.99 -6.71 21.61
C ILE A 469 -2.15 -7.22 22.78
N ASP A 470 -0.88 -7.55 22.54
CA ASP A 470 0.04 -7.98 23.59
C ASP A 470 0.47 -6.81 24.47
N GLY A 471 0.60 -5.60 23.89
CA GLY A 471 0.81 -4.37 24.66
C GLY A 471 -0.30 -4.08 25.68
N VAL A 472 -1.50 -4.63 25.48
CA VAL A 472 -2.64 -4.56 26.42
C VAL A 472 -2.67 -5.76 27.37
N LEU A 473 -2.37 -6.96 26.86
CA LEU A 473 -2.61 -8.22 27.57
C LEU A 473 -1.44 -8.72 28.41
N GLU A 474 -0.21 -8.43 27.98
CA GLU A 474 1.00 -8.85 28.69
C GLU A 474 1.11 -8.17 30.04
N LYS A 475 1.78 -8.84 30.98
CA LYS A 475 2.10 -8.23 32.27
C LYS A 475 3.01 -7.02 32.05
N ASN A 476 2.78 -5.95 32.81
CA ASN A 476 3.53 -4.70 32.65
C ASN A 476 5.05 -4.87 32.86
N ASP A 477 5.46 -5.83 33.70
CA ASP A 477 6.88 -6.16 33.93
C ASP A 477 7.54 -6.92 32.76
N ALA A 478 6.75 -7.39 31.79
CA ALA A 478 7.21 -8.09 30.60
C ALA A 478 7.36 -7.16 29.38
N ILE A 479 6.88 -5.91 29.43
CA ILE A 479 6.97 -4.96 28.31
C ILE A 479 8.11 -3.95 28.54
N ASP A 480 8.83 -3.55 27.48
CA ASP A 480 9.92 -2.56 27.55
C ASP A 480 9.39 -1.13 27.31
N GLN A 481 8.38 -0.75 28.08
CA GLN A 481 7.88 0.62 28.24
C GLN A 481 7.19 0.76 29.61
N GLY A 482 6.92 1.99 30.05
CA GLY A 482 6.35 2.25 31.38
C GLY A 482 4.95 1.63 31.57
N PRO A 483 3.93 2.08 30.82
CA PRO A 483 2.57 1.59 30.95
C PRO A 483 2.19 0.56 29.86
N ASN A 484 1.27 -0.36 30.17
CA ASN A 484 0.49 -1.07 29.17
C ASN A 484 -0.31 -0.10 28.28
N LEU A 485 -0.68 -0.57 27.09
CA LEU A 485 -1.59 0.17 26.21
C LEU A 485 -3.00 0.24 26.83
N ARG A 486 -3.56 1.45 26.87
CA ARG A 486 -4.91 1.74 27.40
C ARG A 486 -5.83 2.37 26.36
N ALA A 487 -5.25 3.02 25.34
CA ALA A 487 -5.99 3.61 24.24
C ALA A 487 -5.44 3.15 22.89
N ILE A 488 -6.35 2.97 21.93
CA ILE A 488 -6.00 2.77 20.52
C ILE A 488 -6.82 3.69 19.62
N ILE A 489 -6.15 4.29 18.64
CA ILE A 489 -6.80 5.03 17.56
C ILE A 489 -6.57 4.26 16.26
N TYR A 490 -7.64 3.71 15.68
CA TYR A 490 -7.63 3.18 14.32
C TYR A 490 -7.93 4.30 13.35
N TRP A 491 -6.92 4.79 12.65
CA TRP A 491 -7.04 5.87 11.68
C TRP A 491 -6.88 5.32 10.26
N GLY A 492 -7.98 4.88 9.65
CA GLY A 492 -7.99 4.26 8.32
C GLY A 492 -7.35 2.88 8.27
N HIS A 493 -7.64 2.01 9.25
CA HIS A 493 -7.13 0.64 9.32
C HIS A 493 -8.17 -0.32 9.91
N ALA A 494 -8.35 -1.49 9.29
CA ALA A 494 -9.29 -2.51 9.74
C ALA A 494 -8.60 -3.61 10.58
N PRO A 495 -9.23 -4.09 11.67
CA PRO A 495 -8.64 -5.05 12.60
C PRO A 495 -8.65 -6.48 12.06
N ASN A 496 -9.60 -6.82 11.18
CA ASN A 496 -9.75 -8.15 10.59
C ASN A 496 -8.58 -8.54 9.66
N SER A 497 -7.69 -7.61 9.35
CA SER A 497 -6.42 -7.87 8.66
C SER A 497 -5.29 -8.31 9.59
N GLN A 498 -5.51 -8.30 10.91
CA GLN A 498 -4.54 -8.72 11.94
C GLN A 498 -4.90 -10.09 12.52
N THR A 499 -3.89 -10.91 12.79
CA THR A 499 -4.05 -12.26 13.37
C THR A 499 -4.52 -12.25 14.83
N ARG A 500 -4.88 -13.42 15.37
CA ARG A 500 -5.28 -13.65 16.77
C ARG A 500 -6.54 -12.90 17.20
N GLY A 501 -7.59 -12.97 16.38
CA GLY A 501 -8.86 -12.27 16.64
C GLY A 501 -9.49 -12.55 18.03
N LEU A 502 -9.41 -13.79 18.55
CA LEU A 502 -9.93 -14.09 19.89
C LEU A 502 -9.23 -13.27 20.99
N GLU A 503 -7.91 -13.19 20.91
CA GLU A 503 -7.09 -12.45 21.88
C GLU A 503 -7.27 -10.95 21.69
N MET A 504 -7.48 -10.49 20.44
CA MET A 504 -7.85 -9.12 20.16
C MET A 504 -9.15 -8.71 20.86
N LEU A 505 -10.16 -9.60 20.91
CA LEU A 505 -11.39 -9.33 21.63
C LEU A 505 -11.16 -9.20 23.15
N GLU A 506 -10.28 -10.02 23.72
CA GLU A 506 -9.86 -9.89 25.12
C GLU A 506 -9.10 -8.59 25.39
N ALA A 507 -8.24 -8.15 24.47
CA ALA A 507 -7.57 -6.85 24.56
C ALA A 507 -8.59 -5.70 24.52
N MET A 508 -9.57 -5.76 23.61
CA MET A 508 -10.64 -4.76 23.51
C MET A 508 -11.46 -4.63 24.81
N LYS A 509 -11.64 -5.72 25.57
CA LYS A 509 -12.31 -5.67 26.89
C LYS A 509 -11.56 -4.82 27.92
N LYS A 510 -10.24 -4.67 27.79
CA LYS A 510 -9.38 -3.96 28.74
C LYS A 510 -9.07 -2.51 28.36
N LEU A 511 -9.37 -2.11 27.13
CA LEU A 511 -9.14 -0.73 26.69
C LEU A 511 -10.03 0.26 27.43
N ASP A 512 -9.45 1.42 27.74
CA ASP A 512 -10.17 2.59 28.26
C ASP A 512 -10.81 3.41 27.14
N LEU A 513 -10.18 3.40 25.96
CA LEU A 513 -10.60 4.19 24.81
C LEU A 513 -10.25 3.47 23.51
N MET A 514 -11.25 3.36 22.62
CA MET A 514 -11.03 3.03 21.22
C MET A 514 -11.63 4.12 20.33
N VAL A 515 -10.86 4.68 19.41
CA VAL A 515 -11.36 5.63 18.42
C VAL A 515 -11.16 5.04 17.03
N VAL A 516 -12.19 5.03 16.20
CA VAL A 516 -12.12 4.66 14.79
C VAL A 516 -12.36 5.91 13.96
N ILE A 517 -11.38 6.28 13.13
CA ILE A 517 -11.43 7.42 12.23
C ILE A 517 -11.31 6.88 10.81
N ASP A 518 -12.45 6.77 10.12
CA ASP A 518 -12.55 6.04 8.85
C ASP A 518 -13.82 6.48 8.10
N PRO A 519 -13.90 6.37 6.76
CA PRO A 519 -15.14 6.60 6.03
C PRO A 519 -16.24 5.55 6.33
N TYR A 520 -15.87 4.39 6.87
CA TYR A 520 -16.76 3.27 7.22
C TYR A 520 -16.55 2.86 8.69
N PRO A 521 -17.53 2.23 9.38
CA PRO A 521 -17.39 1.86 10.80
C PRO A 521 -16.23 0.89 11.09
N SER A 522 -15.72 0.21 10.06
CA SER A 522 -14.82 -0.94 10.13
C SER A 522 -15.38 -2.11 10.95
N ALA A 523 -14.75 -3.28 10.85
CA ALA A 523 -15.06 -4.40 11.76
C ALA A 523 -14.82 -4.07 13.25
N SER A 524 -13.94 -3.10 13.56
CA SER A 524 -13.61 -2.72 14.95
C SER A 524 -14.84 -2.25 15.72
N ALA A 525 -15.72 -1.48 15.07
CA ALA A 525 -16.93 -0.97 15.73
C ALA A 525 -17.79 -2.11 16.27
N ALA A 526 -18.13 -3.08 15.43
CA ALA A 526 -18.96 -4.20 15.81
C ALA A 526 -18.27 -5.14 16.81
N MET A 527 -16.98 -5.42 16.62
CA MET A 527 -16.21 -6.26 17.56
C MET A 527 -16.17 -5.66 18.96
N PHE A 528 -15.91 -4.36 19.09
CA PHE A 528 -15.84 -3.69 20.39
C PHE A 528 -17.22 -3.60 21.05
N ALA A 529 -18.25 -3.20 20.30
CA ALA A 529 -19.62 -3.12 20.81
C ALA A 529 -20.21 -4.48 21.22
N LYS A 530 -19.67 -5.60 20.70
CA LYS A 530 -20.03 -6.94 21.17
C LYS A 530 -19.59 -7.22 22.61
N VAL A 531 -18.52 -6.58 23.09
CA VAL A 531 -17.90 -6.89 24.40
C VAL A 531 -17.84 -5.72 25.37
N ARG A 532 -18.21 -4.51 24.94
CA ARG A 532 -18.18 -3.29 25.76
C ARG A 532 -19.50 -2.53 25.61
N GLN A 533 -19.86 -1.81 26.66
CA GLN A 533 -21.04 -0.94 26.67
C GLN A 533 -20.71 0.52 26.33
N ASP A 534 -19.48 0.95 26.63
CA ASP A 534 -19.02 2.34 26.47
C ASP A 534 -17.51 2.38 26.13
N GLY A 535 -17.00 3.57 25.83
CA GLY A 535 -15.55 3.82 25.66
C GLY A 535 -15.06 3.74 24.20
N ALA A 536 -15.98 3.78 23.22
CA ALA A 536 -15.63 3.83 21.82
C ALA A 536 -16.27 4.99 21.06
N TYR A 537 -15.54 5.53 20.08
CA TYR A 537 -15.99 6.62 19.21
C TYR A 537 -15.72 6.30 17.75
N LEU A 538 -16.65 6.67 16.87
CA LEU A 538 -16.52 6.59 15.42
C LEU A 538 -16.56 8.00 14.84
N LEU A 539 -15.51 8.41 14.12
CA LEU A 539 -15.39 9.72 13.50
C LEU A 539 -15.38 9.57 11.97
N PRO A 540 -16.32 10.20 11.24
CA PRO A 540 -16.41 10.04 9.79
C PRO A 540 -15.27 10.79 9.09
N ALA A 541 -14.28 10.05 8.59
CA ALA A 541 -13.24 10.60 7.74
C ALA A 541 -13.70 10.73 6.29
N ALA A 542 -13.14 11.70 5.58
CA ALA A 542 -13.30 11.83 4.14
C ALA A 542 -12.58 10.68 3.41
N THR A 543 -13.16 10.20 2.33
CA THR A 543 -12.47 9.36 1.34
C THR A 543 -11.40 10.17 0.61
N GLN A 544 -10.45 9.50 0.00
CA GLN A 544 -9.40 10.18 -0.77
C GLN A 544 -9.93 10.89 -2.04
N PHE A 545 -11.14 10.58 -2.49
CA PHE A 545 -11.83 11.30 -3.57
C PHE A 545 -12.43 12.64 -3.13
N GLU A 546 -12.54 12.84 -1.81
CA GLU A 546 -13.03 14.07 -1.17
C GLU A 546 -11.87 14.97 -0.69
N THR A 547 -10.64 14.55 -0.96
CA THR A 547 -9.40 15.25 -0.60
C THR A 547 -8.51 15.42 -1.83
N GLU A 548 -7.41 16.13 -1.68
CA GLU A 548 -6.33 16.24 -2.67
C GLU A 548 -4.99 15.86 -2.04
N GLY A 549 -4.00 15.52 -2.87
CA GLY A 549 -2.64 15.20 -2.41
C GLY A 549 -1.95 14.15 -3.26
N SER A 550 -0.74 13.78 -2.87
CA SER A 550 0.09 12.85 -3.64
C SER A 550 -0.01 11.41 -3.12
N VAL A 551 0.08 10.44 -4.04
CA VAL A 551 0.11 9.00 -3.75
C VAL A 551 1.28 8.35 -4.49
N THR A 552 2.00 7.45 -3.84
CA THR A 552 3.14 6.72 -4.41
C THR A 552 2.73 5.29 -4.76
N ALA A 553 2.75 4.97 -6.05
CA ALA A 553 2.48 3.63 -6.56
C ALA A 553 3.66 2.67 -6.32
N SER A 554 3.46 1.38 -6.59
CA SER A 554 4.47 0.33 -6.33
C SER A 554 5.79 0.56 -7.05
N ASN A 555 5.74 1.11 -8.26
CA ASN A 555 6.90 1.47 -9.08
C ASN A 555 7.58 2.77 -8.63
N ARG A 556 7.22 3.30 -7.45
CA ARG A 556 7.70 4.56 -6.85
C ARG A 556 7.25 5.82 -7.58
N SER A 557 6.43 5.73 -8.62
CA SER A 557 5.81 6.90 -9.26
C SER A 557 4.83 7.58 -8.29
N LEU A 558 5.07 8.85 -8.02
CA LEU A 558 4.15 9.73 -7.31
C LEU A 558 3.12 10.29 -8.29
N GLN A 559 1.87 10.34 -7.87
CA GLN A 559 0.77 10.86 -8.67
C GLN A 559 -0.06 11.81 -7.82
N TRP A 560 -0.50 12.92 -8.41
CA TRP A 560 -1.38 13.88 -7.72
C TRP A 560 -2.84 13.47 -7.89
N ARG A 561 -3.61 13.49 -6.80
CA ARG A 561 -5.06 13.31 -6.78
C ARG A 561 -5.74 14.66 -6.74
N GLU A 562 -6.61 14.91 -7.70
CA GLU A 562 -7.57 16.00 -7.59
C GLU A 562 -8.76 15.59 -6.71
N ARG A 563 -9.27 16.55 -5.93
CA ARG A 563 -10.50 16.40 -5.17
C ARG A 563 -11.71 16.36 -6.10
N VAL A 564 -12.34 15.18 -6.19
CA VAL A 564 -13.45 14.91 -7.09
C VAL A 564 -14.73 15.61 -6.59
N ILE A 565 -15.10 15.38 -5.34
CA ILE A 565 -16.29 15.97 -4.69
C ILE A 565 -15.91 16.59 -3.34
N ASP A 566 -16.78 17.42 -2.79
CA ASP A 566 -16.58 17.89 -1.41
C ASP A 566 -16.90 16.77 -0.39
N PRO A 567 -16.28 16.78 0.81
CA PRO A 567 -16.55 15.78 1.85
C PRO A 567 -18.04 15.58 2.10
N LEU A 568 -18.56 14.37 1.93
CA LEU A 568 -19.98 14.07 2.07
C LEU A 568 -20.40 14.04 3.55
N PHE A 569 -21.70 14.26 3.80
CA PHE A 569 -22.27 14.28 5.14
C PHE A 569 -21.54 15.26 6.09
N GLU A 570 -21.30 14.86 7.34
CA GLU A 570 -20.47 15.59 8.29
C GLU A 570 -19.01 15.10 8.29
N SER A 571 -18.55 14.41 7.24
CA SER A 571 -17.17 13.92 7.17
C SER A 571 -16.17 15.05 7.05
N ARG A 572 -14.96 14.82 7.60
CA ARG A 572 -13.84 15.76 7.58
C ARG A 572 -12.60 15.09 7.01
N SER A 573 -11.74 15.88 6.37
CA SER A 573 -10.45 15.39 5.90
C SER A 573 -9.58 14.95 7.07
N ASP A 574 -8.67 13.99 6.85
CA ASP A 574 -7.76 13.52 7.88
C ASP A 574 -6.90 14.65 8.46
N GLN A 575 -6.39 15.55 7.61
CA GLN A 575 -5.58 16.70 8.02
C GLN A 575 -6.36 17.69 8.89
N MET A 576 -7.66 17.87 8.65
CA MET A 576 -8.54 18.70 9.49
C MET A 576 -8.71 18.06 10.86
N ILE A 577 -9.01 16.75 10.89
CA ILE A 577 -9.20 16.00 12.14
C ILE A 577 -7.91 16.02 12.99
N MET A 578 -6.74 15.81 12.37
CA MET A 578 -5.44 15.89 13.05
C MET A 578 -5.18 17.28 13.64
N TYR A 579 -5.48 18.34 12.89
CA TYR A 579 -5.24 19.71 13.34
C TYR A 579 -6.16 20.09 14.51
N GLU A 580 -7.46 19.79 14.43
CA GLU A 580 -8.41 20.09 15.51
C GLU A 580 -8.07 19.30 16.78
N PHE A 581 -7.65 18.04 16.68
CA PHE A 581 -7.08 17.31 17.82
C PHE A 581 -5.80 17.97 18.35
N ALA A 582 -4.87 18.37 17.48
CA ALA A 582 -3.63 19.03 17.91
C ALA A 582 -3.90 20.34 18.68
N GLN A 583 -4.93 21.10 18.28
CA GLN A 583 -5.39 22.28 19.01
C GLN A 583 -5.91 21.90 20.41
N LYS A 584 -6.81 20.91 20.50
CA LYS A 584 -7.38 20.45 21.78
C LYS A 584 -6.34 19.84 22.73
N LEU A 585 -5.28 19.26 22.18
CA LEU A 585 -4.19 18.65 22.95
C LEU A 585 -3.02 19.61 23.22
N GLY A 586 -3.11 20.86 22.79
CA GLY A 586 -2.16 21.93 23.14
C GLY A 586 -0.85 21.94 22.34
N PHE A 587 -0.81 21.35 21.15
CA PHE A 587 0.36 21.38 20.26
C PHE A 587 0.05 21.85 18.83
N GLY A 588 -1.02 22.62 18.64
CA GLY A 588 -1.45 23.14 17.34
C GLY A 588 -0.40 24.00 16.62
N ASP A 589 0.34 24.86 17.34
CA ASP A 589 1.38 25.69 16.75
C ASP A 589 2.58 24.85 16.28
N GLN A 590 3.00 23.85 17.07
CA GLN A 590 4.05 22.90 16.67
C GLN A 590 3.61 22.05 15.47
N PHE A 591 2.32 21.69 15.42
CA PHE A 591 1.76 20.95 14.29
C PHE A 591 1.81 21.76 12.99
N LEU A 592 1.60 23.08 13.03
CA LEU A 592 1.74 23.96 11.87
C LEU A 592 3.19 24.39 11.58
N GLY A 593 4.15 24.01 12.44
CA GLY A 593 5.52 24.52 12.39
C GLY A 593 5.58 26.03 12.59
N LYS A 594 4.72 26.57 13.46
CA LYS A 594 4.60 27.99 13.75
C LYS A 594 5.55 28.38 14.90
N LYS A 595 6.71 28.93 14.56
CA LYS A 595 7.76 29.37 15.49
C LYS A 595 8.57 30.50 14.86
N ASP A 596 9.04 31.46 15.66
CA ASP A 596 9.95 32.54 15.25
C ASP A 596 9.44 33.37 14.05
N GLY A 597 8.14 33.68 14.04
CA GLY A 597 7.49 34.43 12.96
C GLY A 597 7.32 33.66 11.65
N LYS A 598 7.68 32.37 11.61
CA LYS A 598 7.49 31.48 10.46
C LYS A 598 6.41 30.44 10.74
N GLN A 599 5.71 30.01 9.70
CA GLN A 599 4.72 28.93 9.74
C GLN A 599 4.94 28.06 8.50
N ASN A 600 5.22 26.77 8.69
CA ASN A 600 5.48 25.85 7.59
C ASN A 600 4.21 25.57 6.77
N LEU A 601 3.07 25.44 7.45
CA LEU A 601 1.81 24.97 6.86
C LEU A 601 0.75 26.06 6.95
N ARG A 602 0.32 26.64 5.82
CA ARG A 602 -0.81 27.57 5.83
C ARG A 602 -2.11 26.83 6.12
N LEU A 603 -3.07 27.54 6.70
CA LEU A 603 -4.43 27.05 6.86
C LEU A 603 -5.27 27.46 5.64
N VAL A 604 -6.02 26.50 5.10
CA VAL A 604 -7.00 26.71 4.03
C VAL A 604 -8.40 26.39 4.55
N LYS A 605 -9.43 27.01 3.96
CA LYS A 605 -10.82 26.78 4.35
C LYS A 605 -11.48 25.72 3.48
N VAL A 606 -12.00 24.67 4.12
CA VAL A 606 -12.85 23.63 3.50
C VAL A 606 -14.16 23.54 4.28
N LYS A 607 -15.29 23.74 3.59
CA LYS A 607 -16.62 23.86 4.22
C LYS A 607 -16.66 24.81 5.44
N GLY A 608 -15.92 25.92 5.36
CA GLY A 608 -15.85 26.95 6.40
C GLY A 608 -14.94 26.62 7.59
N ARG A 609 -14.30 25.44 7.63
CA ARG A 609 -13.33 25.06 8.67
C ARG A 609 -11.91 25.10 8.14
N ASP A 610 -10.96 25.36 9.04
CA ASP A 610 -9.54 25.47 8.71
C ASP A 610 -8.89 24.08 8.70
N GLU A 611 -8.07 23.82 7.68
CA GLU A 611 -7.21 22.64 7.61
C GLU A 611 -5.81 22.98 7.06
N PRO A 612 -4.76 22.21 7.40
CA PRO A 612 -3.43 22.41 6.84
C PRO A 612 -3.39 22.23 5.31
N SER A 613 -2.68 23.11 4.62
CA SER A 613 -2.47 23.03 3.17
C SER A 613 -1.63 21.81 2.78
N ILE A 614 -2.21 20.90 2.01
CA ILE A 614 -1.55 19.70 1.48
C ILE A 614 -0.33 20.06 0.62
N GLU A 615 -0.41 21.07 -0.25
CA GLU A 615 0.73 21.50 -1.06
C GLU A 615 1.91 22.01 -0.21
N ASP A 616 1.62 22.71 0.89
CA ASP A 616 2.66 23.17 1.82
C ASP A 616 3.29 21.99 2.58
N VAL A 617 2.51 20.95 2.94
CA VAL A 617 3.06 19.73 3.57
C VAL A 617 4.05 19.03 2.62
N LEU A 618 3.67 18.83 1.35
CA LEU A 618 4.56 18.21 0.36
C LEU A 618 5.83 19.03 0.18
N ARG A 619 5.70 20.36 0.00
CA ARG A 619 6.84 21.22 -0.33
C ARG A 619 7.74 21.50 0.87
N ASN A 620 7.16 21.90 1.99
CA ASN A 620 7.89 22.49 3.12
C ASN A 620 8.34 21.45 4.14
N GLU A 621 7.74 20.25 4.14
CA GLU A 621 8.10 19.19 5.06
C GLU A 621 8.64 17.96 4.33
N VAL A 622 7.85 17.32 3.46
CA VAL A 622 8.27 16.08 2.77
C VAL A 622 9.48 16.34 1.86
N ASN A 623 9.36 17.24 0.88
CA ASN A 623 10.42 17.53 -0.07
C ASN A 623 11.64 18.20 0.56
N LYS A 624 11.46 18.90 1.68
CA LYS A 624 12.56 19.53 2.40
C LYS A 624 13.35 18.53 3.25
N GLY A 625 12.70 17.48 3.76
CA GLY A 625 13.28 16.57 4.75
C GLY A 625 13.72 15.21 4.23
N CYS A 626 13.09 14.65 3.19
CA CYS A 626 13.27 13.24 2.79
C CYS A 626 14.45 13.00 1.83
N TRP A 627 15.65 13.49 2.19
CA TRP A 627 16.85 13.42 1.33
C TRP A 627 17.38 12.01 1.12
N THR A 628 17.37 11.17 2.14
CA THR A 628 17.85 9.77 2.13
C THR A 628 17.28 8.87 1.03
N ILE A 629 16.12 9.20 0.47
CA ILE A 629 15.48 8.48 -0.63
C ILE A 629 15.25 9.37 -1.86
N GLY A 630 15.73 10.62 -1.84
CA GLY A 630 15.49 11.59 -2.91
C GLY A 630 14.01 11.84 -3.12
N TYR A 631 13.22 11.95 -2.06
CA TYR A 631 11.82 12.36 -2.16
C TYR A 631 11.74 13.89 -2.04
N THR A 632 12.55 14.59 -2.85
CA THR A 632 12.79 16.04 -2.72
C THR A 632 12.47 16.83 -3.98
N GLY A 633 12.57 16.21 -5.16
CA GLY A 633 12.31 16.85 -6.45
C GLY A 633 10.85 16.88 -6.89
N GLN A 634 9.92 16.27 -6.14
CA GLN A 634 8.52 16.11 -6.55
C GLN A 634 7.61 17.23 -6.04
N SER A 635 7.76 18.44 -6.59
CA SER A 635 6.88 19.55 -6.21
C SER A 635 5.42 19.31 -6.65
N PRO A 636 4.43 19.88 -5.93
CA PRO A 636 3.02 19.83 -6.34
C PRO A 636 2.80 20.20 -7.81
N GLU A 637 3.45 21.26 -8.30
CA GLU A 637 3.30 21.74 -9.68
C GLU A 637 3.74 20.70 -10.71
N ARG A 638 4.88 20.04 -10.47
CA ARG A 638 5.41 19.02 -11.39
C ARG A 638 4.47 17.81 -11.42
N LEU A 639 4.04 17.32 -10.26
CA LEU A 639 3.13 16.18 -10.18
C LEU A 639 1.78 16.48 -10.85
N GLN A 640 1.21 17.65 -10.59
CA GLN A 640 -0.03 18.09 -11.23
C GLN A 640 0.13 18.25 -12.76
N ALA A 641 1.27 18.75 -13.24
CA ALA A 641 1.58 18.83 -14.67
C ALA A 641 1.67 17.44 -15.31
N HIS A 642 2.26 16.45 -14.63
CA HIS A 642 2.30 15.07 -15.13
C HIS A 642 0.89 14.48 -15.28
N MET A 643 -0.01 14.73 -14.33
CA MET A 643 -1.39 14.23 -14.38
C MET A 643 -2.19 14.84 -15.55
N ARG A 644 -2.02 16.13 -15.83
CA ARG A 644 -2.68 16.81 -16.95
C ARG A 644 -2.16 16.34 -18.32
N ASN A 645 -0.89 15.93 -18.40
CA ASN A 645 -0.20 15.67 -19.66
C ASN A 645 0.23 14.19 -19.82
N GLN A 646 -0.54 13.23 -19.31
CA GLN A 646 -0.17 11.81 -19.35
C GLN A 646 0.17 11.28 -20.77
N HIS A 647 -0.44 11.85 -21.80
CA HIS A 647 -0.23 11.46 -23.21
C HIS A 647 1.21 11.67 -23.73
N VAL A 648 2.04 12.46 -23.05
CA VAL A 648 3.42 12.73 -23.50
C VAL A 648 4.41 11.64 -23.07
N PHE A 649 4.02 10.78 -22.14
CA PHE A 649 4.89 9.75 -21.55
C PHE A 649 4.83 8.46 -22.35
N ASP A 650 6.00 7.91 -22.65
CA ASP A 650 6.11 6.63 -23.33
C ASP A 650 5.66 5.46 -22.44
N VAL A 651 4.82 4.58 -22.97
CA VAL A 651 4.21 3.47 -22.22
C VAL A 651 5.22 2.42 -21.75
N LYS A 652 6.40 2.29 -22.37
CA LYS A 652 7.41 1.29 -21.95
C LYS A 652 8.42 1.87 -20.99
N THR A 653 8.95 3.05 -21.32
CA THR A 653 10.06 3.69 -20.60
C THR A 653 9.60 4.68 -19.55
N LEU A 654 8.32 5.07 -19.57
CA LEU A 654 7.74 6.15 -18.78
C LEU A 654 8.34 7.54 -19.06
N ARG A 655 9.24 7.69 -20.04
CA ARG A 655 9.94 8.95 -20.30
C ARG A 655 9.11 9.85 -21.20
N ALA A 656 8.97 11.11 -20.81
CA ALA A 656 8.35 12.14 -21.64
C ALA A 656 9.27 12.49 -22.81
N ARG A 657 8.73 12.40 -24.03
CA ARG A 657 9.46 12.72 -25.27
C ARG A 657 9.45 14.21 -25.60
N GLY A 658 8.61 14.98 -24.93
CA GLY A 658 8.37 16.40 -25.16
C GLY A 658 7.18 16.89 -24.33
N GLY A 659 6.74 18.12 -24.59
CA GLY A 659 5.48 18.66 -24.06
C GLY A 659 5.69 19.76 -23.00
N LYS A 660 4.84 20.78 -23.07
CA LYS A 660 4.75 21.85 -22.08
C LYS A 660 3.36 21.87 -21.49
N ASP A 661 3.28 21.91 -20.17
CA ASP A 661 2.00 22.01 -19.50
C ASP A 661 1.33 23.35 -19.83
N ALA A 662 0.14 23.31 -20.40
CA ALA A 662 -0.57 24.52 -20.83
C ALA A 662 -0.92 25.46 -19.66
N LYS A 663 -1.04 24.92 -18.44
CA LYS A 663 -1.42 25.70 -17.25
C LYS A 663 -0.22 26.43 -16.61
N THR A 664 0.92 25.75 -16.46
CA THR A 664 2.08 26.31 -15.74
C THR A 664 3.26 26.66 -16.65
N GLY A 665 3.25 26.22 -17.91
CA GLY A 665 4.39 26.34 -18.82
C GLY A 665 5.53 25.36 -18.53
N TYR A 666 5.38 24.47 -17.54
CA TYR A 666 6.40 23.50 -17.14
C TYR A 666 6.73 22.56 -18.31
N ASP A 667 8.00 22.45 -18.65
CA ASP A 667 8.50 21.56 -19.71
C ASP A 667 8.72 20.14 -19.16
N LEU A 668 7.91 19.19 -19.62
CA LEU A 668 7.97 17.80 -19.18
C LEU A 668 9.08 17.02 -19.86
N THR A 669 9.74 17.57 -20.89
CA THR A 669 10.74 16.85 -21.68
C THR A 669 11.82 16.23 -20.79
N GLY A 670 11.98 14.91 -20.92
CA GLY A 670 12.99 14.13 -20.20
C GLY A 670 12.54 13.57 -18.85
N ASP A 671 11.45 14.07 -18.25
CA ASP A 671 10.90 13.54 -17.00
C ASP A 671 10.38 12.12 -17.17
N TYR A 672 10.45 11.32 -16.10
CA TYR A 672 9.73 10.05 -16.03
C TYR A 672 8.37 10.25 -15.35
N TYR A 673 7.35 9.52 -15.80
CA TYR A 673 6.00 9.63 -15.26
C TYR A 673 5.97 9.42 -13.74
N GLY A 674 5.37 10.38 -13.05
CA GLY A 674 5.34 10.45 -11.59
C GLY A 674 6.68 10.62 -10.86
N LEU A 675 7.76 11.03 -11.53
CA LEU A 675 9.07 11.32 -10.92
C LEU A 675 9.53 10.25 -9.89
N PRO A 676 9.68 8.98 -10.31
CA PRO A 676 9.92 7.88 -9.38
C PRO A 676 11.12 8.14 -8.49
N TRP A 677 10.98 7.99 -7.17
CA TRP A 677 12.09 8.28 -6.27
C TRP A 677 13.17 7.19 -6.36
N PRO A 678 14.49 7.50 -6.27
CA PRO A 678 15.03 8.82 -5.99
C PRO A 678 14.86 9.85 -7.11
N CYS A 679 14.44 11.05 -6.70
CA CYS A 679 14.37 12.26 -7.49
C CYS A 679 14.92 13.42 -6.66
N TYR A 680 16.22 13.67 -6.78
CA TYR A 680 16.92 14.62 -5.92
C TYR A 680 16.75 16.07 -6.33
N GLY A 681 16.83 16.97 -5.34
CA GLY A 681 16.99 18.39 -5.54
C GLY A 681 15.68 19.16 -5.52
N THR A 682 15.74 20.46 -5.78
CA THR A 682 14.55 21.32 -5.91
C THR A 682 13.90 21.11 -7.29
N ALA A 683 12.69 21.64 -7.47
CA ALA A 683 12.03 21.65 -8.79
C ALA A 683 12.92 22.30 -9.88
N ALA A 684 13.79 23.25 -9.51
CA ALA A 684 14.72 23.91 -10.43
C ALA A 684 15.87 23.00 -10.91
N ILE A 685 16.32 22.05 -10.08
CA ILE A 685 17.32 21.04 -10.48
C ILE A 685 16.75 20.12 -11.56
N LYS A 686 15.42 19.97 -11.63
CA LYS A 686 14.69 19.22 -12.65
C LYS A 686 15.22 17.79 -12.83
N HIS A 687 15.56 17.12 -11.73
CA HIS A 687 15.87 15.69 -11.78
C HIS A 687 14.65 14.92 -12.32
N PRO A 688 14.81 13.99 -13.27
CA PRO A 688 13.68 13.36 -13.98
C PRO A 688 12.99 12.23 -13.19
N GLY A 689 13.66 11.77 -12.12
CA GLY A 689 13.30 10.57 -11.36
C GLY A 689 14.05 9.34 -11.86
N SER A 690 14.02 8.27 -11.09
CA SER A 690 14.77 7.03 -11.34
C SER A 690 13.85 5.82 -11.45
N PRO A 691 13.28 5.52 -12.64
CA PRO A 691 12.31 4.44 -12.80
C PRO A 691 12.93 3.06 -12.55
N ASN A 692 14.19 2.87 -12.94
CA ASN A 692 14.93 1.61 -12.74
C ASN A 692 16.08 1.89 -11.76
N LEU A 693 15.97 1.36 -10.54
CA LEU A 693 17.04 1.45 -9.55
C LEU A 693 18.26 0.68 -10.04
N TYR A 694 19.43 1.23 -9.71
CA TYR A 694 20.73 0.59 -9.89
C TYR A 694 21.19 0.42 -11.35
N ASP A 695 20.56 1.15 -12.27
CA ASP A 695 20.95 1.25 -13.68
C ASP A 695 22.15 2.20 -13.84
N THR A 696 23.33 1.60 -13.97
CA THR A 696 24.60 2.32 -14.16
C THR A 696 24.82 2.77 -15.61
N SER A 697 23.97 2.35 -16.56
CA SER A 697 24.10 2.76 -17.97
C SER A 697 23.70 4.22 -18.21
N LYS A 698 23.09 4.87 -17.21
CA LYS A 698 22.62 6.25 -17.23
C LYS A 698 23.43 7.11 -16.26
N HIS A 699 23.54 8.40 -16.59
CA HIS A 699 24.05 9.42 -15.70
C HIS A 699 23.03 9.65 -14.54
N PRO A 700 23.44 10.05 -13.32
CA PRO A 700 22.51 10.31 -12.23
C PRO A 700 21.42 11.32 -12.59
N MET A 701 21.78 12.40 -13.30
CA MET A 701 20.81 13.40 -13.81
C MET A 701 19.86 12.87 -14.91
N ASP A 702 20.06 11.64 -15.41
CA ASP A 702 19.13 10.93 -16.29
C ASP A 702 18.36 9.80 -15.57
N GLY A 703 18.44 9.78 -14.23
CA GLY A 703 17.84 8.77 -13.37
C GLY A 703 18.70 7.52 -13.12
N GLY A 704 19.97 7.52 -13.53
CA GLY A 704 20.91 6.43 -13.26
C GLY A 704 21.30 6.32 -11.79
N MET A 705 21.56 5.11 -11.31
CA MET A 705 21.86 4.88 -9.89
C MET A 705 22.87 3.74 -9.69
N THR A 706 23.58 3.75 -8.56
CA THR A 706 24.44 2.66 -8.05
C THR A 706 23.84 2.01 -6.81
N PHE A 707 24.38 0.87 -6.36
CA PHE A 707 24.00 0.32 -5.06
C PHE A 707 24.55 1.20 -3.93
N ARG A 708 23.80 1.34 -2.83
CA ARG A 708 24.15 2.29 -1.76
C ARG A 708 25.30 1.80 -0.89
N ALA A 709 26.22 2.69 -0.54
CA ALA A 709 27.29 2.46 0.44
C ALA A 709 26.79 2.62 1.88
N LEU A 710 25.70 1.92 2.23
CA LEU A 710 25.00 2.06 3.51
C LEU A 710 25.68 1.34 4.68
N PHE A 711 26.47 0.29 4.40
CA PHE A 711 26.96 -0.68 5.40
C PHE A 711 28.46 -0.58 5.67
N GLY A 712 29.02 0.61 5.49
CA GLY A 712 30.47 0.84 5.54
C GLY A 712 31.15 0.56 4.20
N VAL A 713 32.49 0.67 4.21
CA VAL A 713 33.35 0.49 3.02
C VAL A 713 34.12 -0.83 3.05
N GLU A 714 34.21 -1.47 4.21
CA GLU A 714 34.97 -2.71 4.43
C GLU A 714 34.26 -3.57 5.50
N LYS A 715 34.35 -4.89 5.36
CA LYS A 715 33.96 -5.86 6.38
C LYS A 715 34.97 -7.00 6.41
N ASP A 716 35.56 -7.25 7.58
CA ASP A 716 36.50 -8.35 7.84
C ASP A 716 37.68 -8.37 6.83
N GLY A 717 38.25 -7.20 6.51
CA GLY A 717 39.33 -7.05 5.53
C GLY A 717 38.89 -7.09 4.07
N VAL A 718 37.59 -7.24 3.80
CA VAL A 718 37.04 -7.31 2.44
C VAL A 718 36.35 -6.01 2.06
N ASN A 719 36.76 -5.44 0.93
CA ASN A 719 36.16 -4.25 0.35
C ASN A 719 34.66 -4.46 0.03
N LEU A 720 33.82 -3.56 0.53
CA LEU A 720 32.37 -3.51 0.26
C LEU A 720 32.02 -2.56 -0.88
N LEU A 721 32.96 -1.76 -1.37
CA LEU A 721 32.75 -0.87 -2.50
C LEU A 721 32.74 -1.63 -3.82
N ALA A 722 32.04 -1.09 -4.83
CA ALA A 722 32.01 -1.70 -6.15
C ALA A 722 33.41 -1.76 -6.78
N GLU A 723 33.64 -2.76 -7.63
CA GLU A 723 34.91 -2.91 -8.36
C GLU A 723 35.08 -1.86 -9.46
N ASP A 724 36.31 -1.70 -9.94
CA ASP A 724 36.66 -0.85 -11.06
C ASP A 724 35.80 -1.11 -12.31
N GLY A 725 35.32 -0.02 -12.91
CA GLY A 725 34.45 -0.03 -14.08
C GLY A 725 32.96 -0.14 -13.75
N VAL A 726 32.57 -0.25 -12.47
CA VAL A 726 31.17 -0.10 -12.04
C VAL A 726 30.93 1.33 -11.63
N ALA A 727 30.46 2.17 -12.54
CA ALA A 727 30.05 3.54 -12.23
C ALA A 727 28.91 3.96 -13.17
N ASN A 728 28.20 5.02 -12.80
CA ASN A 728 27.23 5.64 -13.70
C ASN A 728 27.93 6.19 -14.95
N LYS A 729 27.19 6.24 -16.06
CA LYS A 729 27.67 6.86 -17.30
C LYS A 729 28.09 8.31 -17.03
N GLY A 730 29.32 8.66 -17.41
CA GLY A 730 29.88 10.01 -17.24
C GLY A 730 30.41 10.32 -15.83
N SER A 731 30.48 9.34 -14.93
CA SER A 731 31.06 9.51 -13.58
C SER A 731 32.56 9.78 -13.65
N GLU A 732 33.03 10.80 -12.90
CA GLU A 732 34.46 11.08 -12.74
C GLU A 732 35.17 10.05 -11.85
N ILE A 733 34.43 9.41 -10.93
CA ILE A 733 34.92 8.27 -10.16
C ILE A 733 34.43 6.99 -10.83
N THR A 734 35.35 6.19 -11.36
CA THR A 734 35.06 4.97 -12.13
C THR A 734 35.10 3.68 -11.30
N THR A 735 35.32 3.81 -10.00
CA THR A 735 35.40 2.74 -9.00
C THR A 735 34.27 2.88 -7.97
N GLY A 736 34.22 1.99 -6.98
CA GLY A 736 33.32 2.16 -5.83
C GLY A 736 33.77 3.29 -4.90
N TYR A 737 32.81 4.00 -4.30
CA TYR A 737 33.05 5.17 -3.43
C TYR A 737 32.06 5.23 -2.25
N PRO A 738 32.47 5.81 -1.11
CA PRO A 738 31.60 5.97 0.05
C PRO A 738 30.48 6.99 -0.19
N GLN A 739 29.59 7.12 0.80
CA GLN A 739 28.61 8.20 0.83
C GLN A 739 29.30 9.58 0.83
N PHE A 740 28.69 10.58 0.18
CA PHE A 740 29.25 11.92 0.12
C PHE A 740 28.96 12.72 1.40
N ASP A 741 29.99 13.39 1.90
CA ASP A 741 29.92 14.37 2.97
C ASP A 741 30.81 15.58 2.66
N HIS A 742 30.76 16.61 3.51
CA HIS A 742 31.56 17.82 3.32
C HIS A 742 33.08 17.52 3.26
N VAL A 743 33.56 16.51 3.96
CA VAL A 743 34.98 16.13 3.97
C VAL A 743 35.38 15.52 2.63
N LEU A 744 34.58 14.61 2.09
CA LEU A 744 34.84 13.97 0.82
C LEU A 744 34.81 15.00 -0.33
N LEU A 745 33.85 15.93 -0.33
CA LEU A 745 33.80 17.00 -1.33
C LEU A 745 35.08 17.86 -1.31
N LYS A 746 35.56 18.23 -0.11
CA LYS A 746 36.82 18.99 0.05
C LYS A 746 38.02 18.20 -0.45
N LYS A 747 38.10 16.91 -0.14
CA LYS A 747 39.20 16.04 -0.61
C LYS A 747 39.23 15.87 -2.13
N LEU A 748 38.07 15.84 -2.77
CA LEU A 748 37.94 15.73 -4.22
C LEU A 748 38.15 17.08 -4.95
N GLY A 749 38.26 18.19 -4.21
CA GLY A 749 38.30 19.54 -4.81
C GLY A 749 36.96 20.03 -5.32
N TRP A 750 35.86 19.33 -5.01
CA TRP A 750 34.50 19.66 -5.48
C TRP A 750 33.76 20.62 -4.54
N TRP A 751 34.37 20.98 -3.40
CA TRP A 751 33.76 21.90 -2.43
C TRP A 751 33.48 23.29 -3.04
N ASP A 752 34.29 23.73 -3.99
CA ASP A 752 34.15 25.04 -4.63
C ASP A 752 33.04 25.10 -5.70
N ASP A 753 32.42 23.97 -6.03
CA ASP A 753 31.21 23.92 -6.84
C ASP A 753 29.92 24.23 -6.05
N LEU A 754 30.03 24.38 -4.73
CA LEU A 754 28.97 24.90 -3.86
C LEU A 754 28.96 26.44 -3.88
N THR A 755 27.77 27.01 -3.85
CA THR A 755 27.57 28.45 -3.55
C THR A 755 27.96 28.74 -2.09
N ASP A 756 28.20 30.01 -1.76
CA ASP A 756 28.59 30.40 -0.40
C ASP A 756 27.49 30.06 0.63
N GLU A 757 26.22 30.17 0.25
CA GLU A 757 25.08 29.75 1.06
C GLU A 757 25.04 28.23 1.27
N GLU A 758 25.27 27.45 0.22
CA GLU A 758 25.35 25.99 0.32
C GLU A 758 26.56 25.57 1.16
N LYS A 759 27.74 26.19 1.01
CA LYS A 759 28.93 25.90 1.84
C LYS A 759 28.61 26.08 3.32
N LYS A 760 27.95 27.18 3.68
CA LYS A 760 27.56 27.46 5.07
C LYS A 760 26.60 26.41 5.63
N GLU A 761 25.63 25.95 4.84
CA GLU A 761 24.66 24.96 5.28
C GLU A 761 25.21 23.52 5.20
N ALA A 762 26.16 23.21 4.31
CA ALA A 762 26.72 21.88 4.11
C ALA A 762 27.91 21.56 5.04
N GLU A 763 28.57 22.56 5.63
CA GLU A 763 29.70 22.36 6.54
C GLU A 763 29.31 21.44 7.72
N GLY A 764 30.14 20.43 8.01
CA GLY A 764 29.86 19.46 9.08
C GLY A 764 28.77 18.43 8.76
N LYS A 765 28.24 18.41 7.53
CA LYS A 765 27.11 17.56 7.14
C LYS A 765 27.46 16.48 6.12
N THR A 766 26.51 15.59 5.95
CA THR A 766 26.46 14.54 4.94
C THR A 766 25.39 14.86 3.90
N TRP A 767 25.41 14.17 2.77
CA TRP A 767 24.34 14.23 1.77
C TRP A 767 22.93 13.92 2.35
N ALA A 768 22.83 13.24 3.49
CA ALA A 768 21.53 12.88 4.07
C ALA A 768 20.93 13.98 4.95
N ASN A 769 21.71 14.97 5.42
CA ASN A 769 21.21 16.02 6.31
C ASN A 769 21.58 17.45 5.86
N ASP A 770 22.25 17.59 4.71
CA ASP A 770 22.38 18.87 4.02
C ASP A 770 21.05 19.30 3.40
N LEU A 771 20.35 20.21 4.09
CA LEU A 771 19.08 20.80 3.67
C LEU A 771 19.22 21.81 2.52
N SER A 772 20.43 22.24 2.17
CA SER A 772 20.63 23.13 1.02
C SER A 772 20.47 22.39 -0.32
N GLY A 773 20.70 21.07 -0.32
CA GLY A 773 20.76 20.28 -1.55
C GLY A 773 22.10 20.37 -2.28
N GLY A 774 23.09 21.08 -1.72
CA GLY A 774 24.37 21.36 -2.35
C GLY A 774 25.23 20.11 -2.53
N ILE A 775 25.42 19.30 -1.48
CA ILE A 775 26.23 18.07 -1.57
C ILE A 775 25.67 17.12 -2.64
N GLN A 776 24.34 16.98 -2.68
CA GLN A 776 23.64 16.09 -3.60
C GLN A 776 23.76 16.60 -5.04
N ARG A 777 23.56 17.91 -5.26
CA ARG A 777 23.72 18.58 -6.56
C ARG A 777 25.14 18.41 -7.10
N VAL A 778 26.15 18.67 -6.27
CA VAL A 778 27.56 18.56 -6.67
C VAL A 778 27.94 17.11 -6.97
N ALA A 779 27.58 16.15 -6.11
CA ALA A 779 27.87 14.74 -6.38
C ALA A 779 27.29 14.28 -7.74
N MET A 780 26.03 14.64 -8.02
CA MET A 780 25.40 14.30 -9.31
C MET A 780 25.98 15.05 -10.50
N LYS A 781 26.48 16.28 -10.31
CA LYS A 781 27.19 17.05 -11.36
C LYS A 781 28.43 16.29 -11.86
N HIS A 782 29.17 15.65 -10.96
CA HIS A 782 30.33 14.82 -11.28
C HIS A 782 29.97 13.36 -11.62
N GLY A 783 28.70 13.11 -11.96
CA GLY A 783 28.19 11.79 -12.35
C GLY A 783 28.13 10.74 -11.24
N CYS A 784 28.23 11.15 -9.97
CA CYS A 784 28.20 10.27 -8.81
C CYS A 784 26.84 10.27 -8.10
N CYS A 785 26.48 9.14 -7.49
CA CYS A 785 25.32 9.04 -6.61
C CYS A 785 25.66 9.58 -5.21
N PRO A 786 24.84 10.47 -4.60
CA PRO A 786 25.15 11.04 -3.28
C PRO A 786 25.33 10.00 -2.17
N PHE A 787 24.63 8.87 -2.27
CA PHE A 787 24.66 7.77 -1.31
C PHE A 787 25.81 6.75 -1.52
N GLY A 788 26.73 7.02 -2.44
CA GLY A 788 27.87 6.15 -2.71
C GLY A 788 27.62 5.05 -3.75
N ASN A 789 28.62 4.19 -3.92
CA ASN A 789 28.64 3.09 -4.89
C ASN A 789 29.30 1.85 -4.30
N ALA A 790 28.48 0.90 -3.86
CA ALA A 790 28.89 -0.30 -3.16
C ALA A 790 28.49 -1.60 -3.86
N LYS A 791 28.89 -2.73 -3.27
CA LYS A 791 28.39 -4.06 -3.61
C LYS A 791 27.07 -4.34 -2.87
N ALA A 792 26.14 -4.99 -3.56
CA ALA A 792 25.00 -5.62 -2.91
C ALA A 792 25.50 -6.77 -2.01
N ARG A 793 24.87 -6.96 -0.85
CA ARG A 793 25.25 -8.00 0.11
C ARG A 793 24.45 -9.26 -0.14
N ALA A 794 25.08 -10.38 -0.43
CA ALA A 794 24.46 -11.72 -0.34
C ALA A 794 24.39 -12.20 1.12
N VAL A 795 25.33 -11.75 1.96
CA VAL A 795 25.42 -12.06 3.39
C VAL A 795 25.12 -10.83 4.25
N VAL A 796 24.18 -10.95 5.19
CA VAL A 796 23.70 -9.87 6.05
C VAL A 796 24.01 -10.18 7.52
N TRP A 797 25.17 -9.74 8.00
CA TRP A 797 25.68 -10.06 9.34
C TRP A 797 24.85 -9.51 10.51
N ASN A 798 23.92 -8.58 10.26
CA ASN A 798 23.05 -8.00 11.28
C ASN A 798 21.66 -8.64 11.36
N PHE A 799 21.42 -9.72 10.60
CA PHE A 799 20.20 -10.52 10.69
C PHE A 799 20.43 -11.78 11.54
N PRO A 800 19.36 -12.39 12.11
CA PRO A 800 19.48 -13.63 12.87
C PRO A 800 20.18 -14.74 12.08
N ASP A 801 19.84 -14.85 10.79
CA ASP A 801 20.51 -15.72 9.83
C ASP A 801 21.17 -14.85 8.76
N ALA A 802 22.51 -14.86 8.70
CA ALA A 802 23.25 -14.02 7.76
C ALA A 802 23.08 -14.47 6.30
N ILE A 803 23.00 -15.79 6.10
CA ILE A 803 22.56 -16.44 4.87
C ILE A 803 21.18 -17.02 5.15
N PRO A 804 20.15 -16.78 4.31
CA PRO A 804 18.82 -17.32 4.53
C PRO A 804 18.81 -18.81 4.87
N GLN A 805 18.14 -19.18 5.96
CA GLN A 805 17.97 -20.57 6.37
C GLN A 805 16.50 -20.98 6.25
N HIS A 806 16.25 -22.18 5.72
CA HIS A 806 14.93 -22.79 5.85
C HIS A 806 14.65 -23.10 7.32
N ARG A 807 13.46 -22.74 7.76
CA ARG A 807 12.95 -23.00 9.12
C ARG A 807 11.47 -23.33 8.96
N GLU A 808 11.05 -24.44 9.55
CA GLU A 808 9.63 -24.82 9.49
C GLU A 808 8.76 -23.80 10.23
N PRO A 809 7.51 -23.59 9.76
CA PRO A 809 6.51 -22.78 10.46
C PRO A 809 6.31 -23.21 11.91
N LEU A 810 5.79 -22.31 12.75
CA LEU A 810 5.51 -22.64 14.16
C LEU A 810 4.47 -23.76 14.29
N TYR A 811 3.52 -23.79 13.37
CA TYR A 811 2.51 -24.85 13.24
C TYR A 811 2.71 -25.54 11.89
N SER A 812 3.46 -26.64 11.87
CA SER A 812 3.75 -27.43 10.67
C SER A 812 3.05 -28.79 10.72
N PRO A 813 2.55 -29.32 9.59
CA PRO A 813 2.02 -30.68 9.53
C PRO A 813 3.14 -31.74 9.50
N ARG A 814 4.41 -31.32 9.47
CA ARG A 814 5.59 -32.17 9.30
C ARG A 814 6.50 -32.10 10.53
N PRO A 815 6.20 -32.83 11.62
CA PRO A 815 7.05 -32.85 12.81
C PRO A 815 8.48 -33.33 12.51
N ASP A 816 8.64 -34.19 11.50
CA ASP A 816 9.95 -34.66 11.02
C ASP A 816 10.79 -33.53 10.38
N LEU A 817 10.14 -32.57 9.71
CA LEU A 817 10.83 -31.38 9.20
C LEU A 817 11.10 -30.36 10.31
N VAL A 818 10.25 -30.27 11.32
CA VAL A 818 10.48 -29.41 12.49
C VAL A 818 11.75 -29.83 13.23
N GLU A 819 11.99 -31.15 13.37
CA GLU A 819 13.21 -31.68 13.97
C GLU A 819 14.47 -31.31 13.16
N LYS A 820 14.40 -31.39 11.83
CA LYS A 820 15.52 -31.10 10.92
C LYS A 820 15.77 -29.60 10.75
N TYR A 821 14.71 -28.79 10.74
CA TYR A 821 14.74 -27.37 10.42
C TYR A 821 13.95 -26.55 11.45
N PRO A 822 14.42 -26.50 12.71
CA PRO A 822 13.70 -25.84 13.78
C PRO A 822 13.61 -24.31 13.57
N THR A 823 12.59 -23.72 14.18
CA THR A 823 12.42 -22.26 14.23
C THR A 823 13.49 -21.60 15.12
N HIS A 824 13.43 -20.27 15.25
CA HIS A 824 14.35 -19.49 16.08
C HIS A 824 14.16 -19.74 17.59
N ASP A 825 15.14 -19.37 18.40
CA ASP A 825 14.96 -19.29 19.85
C ASP A 825 14.05 -18.11 20.24
N ASP A 826 13.39 -18.24 21.40
CA ASP A 826 12.55 -17.20 21.99
C ASP A 826 13.37 -15.94 22.34
N VAL A 827 12.71 -14.78 22.29
CA VAL A 827 13.33 -13.48 22.54
C VAL A 827 12.62 -12.77 23.68
N LYS A 828 13.36 -12.39 24.72
CA LYS A 828 12.79 -11.75 25.90
C LYS A 828 12.24 -10.35 25.61
N VAL A 829 12.95 -9.55 24.82
CA VAL A 829 12.56 -8.19 24.45
C VAL A 829 12.81 -7.95 22.97
N PHE A 830 11.75 -7.73 22.21
CA PHE A 830 11.79 -7.43 20.79
C PHE A 830 10.59 -6.57 20.42
N TRP A 831 10.81 -5.38 19.85
CA TRP A 831 9.75 -4.37 19.63
C TRP A 831 8.90 -4.13 20.88
N ARG A 832 9.59 -3.99 22.02
CA ARG A 832 9.05 -3.80 23.38
C ARG A 832 8.30 -4.99 24.00
N LEU A 833 8.33 -6.17 23.37
CA LEU A 833 7.54 -7.32 23.81
C LEU A 833 8.34 -8.63 23.85
N PRO A 834 7.94 -9.62 24.68
CA PRO A 834 8.43 -10.98 24.55
C PRO A 834 7.92 -11.59 23.25
N THR A 835 8.80 -12.31 22.55
CA THR A 835 8.46 -12.97 21.29
C THR A 835 8.89 -14.43 21.32
N LEU A 836 7.90 -15.31 21.39
CA LEU A 836 8.10 -16.75 21.42
C LEU A 836 8.23 -17.33 19.99
N PHE A 837 9.07 -18.35 19.86
CA PHE A 837 9.30 -19.11 18.64
C PHE A 837 9.40 -20.60 19.02
N LYS A 838 10.58 -21.06 19.42
CA LYS A 838 10.89 -22.45 19.79
C LYS A 838 9.90 -23.02 20.79
N SER A 839 9.53 -22.27 21.84
CA SER A 839 8.60 -22.77 22.84
C SER A 839 7.21 -23.05 22.25
N VAL A 840 6.74 -22.21 21.33
CA VAL A 840 5.45 -22.40 20.64
C VAL A 840 5.52 -23.60 19.71
N GLN A 841 6.58 -23.72 18.90
CA GLN A 841 6.74 -24.82 17.95
C GLN A 841 6.88 -26.17 18.67
N GLN A 842 7.71 -26.24 19.71
CA GLN A 842 7.89 -27.45 20.51
C GLN A 842 6.60 -27.86 21.23
N LYS A 843 5.85 -26.89 21.75
CA LYS A 843 4.53 -27.17 22.34
C LYS A 843 3.55 -27.71 21.29
N ALA A 844 3.50 -27.12 20.09
CA ALA A 844 2.63 -27.58 19.02
C ALA A 844 2.93 -29.03 18.59
N VAL A 845 4.22 -29.40 18.52
CA VAL A 845 4.65 -30.78 18.25
C VAL A 845 4.29 -31.72 19.41
N LYS A 846 4.62 -31.33 20.65
CA LYS A 846 4.32 -32.11 21.86
C LYS A 846 2.83 -32.40 22.02
N ASP A 847 1.99 -31.41 21.75
CA ASP A 847 0.54 -31.53 21.88
C ASP A 847 -0.12 -32.18 20.64
N GLU A 848 0.71 -32.64 19.70
CA GLU A 848 0.35 -33.31 18.45
C GLU A 848 -0.65 -32.52 17.60
N MET A 849 -0.46 -31.20 17.49
CA MET A 849 -1.38 -30.31 16.76
C MET A 849 -1.57 -30.73 15.30
N TYR A 850 -0.52 -31.29 14.66
CA TYR A 850 -0.56 -31.81 13.29
C TYR A 850 -1.53 -33.00 13.11
N LYS A 851 -1.85 -33.76 14.15
CA LYS A 851 -2.86 -34.83 14.08
C LYS A 851 -4.28 -34.27 14.19
N LYS A 852 -4.48 -33.25 15.04
CA LYS A 852 -5.77 -32.60 15.28
C LYS A 852 -6.18 -31.69 14.12
N TYR A 853 -5.20 -31.02 13.53
CA TYR A 853 -5.33 -30.03 12.47
C TYR A 853 -4.40 -30.41 11.30
N PRO A 854 -4.78 -31.41 10.48
CA PRO A 854 -3.87 -32.01 9.51
C PRO A 854 -3.69 -31.19 8.21
N LEU A 855 -4.45 -30.12 8.02
CA LEU A 855 -4.44 -29.33 6.78
C LEU A 855 -3.68 -28.02 6.98
N ILE A 856 -2.88 -27.62 6.00
CA ILE A 856 -2.28 -26.28 5.95
C ILE A 856 -3.39 -25.28 5.63
N LEU A 857 -3.58 -24.27 6.47
CA LEU A 857 -4.42 -23.12 6.19
C LEU A 857 -3.55 -21.98 5.65
N THR A 858 -3.82 -21.57 4.43
CA THR A 858 -3.28 -20.34 3.84
C THR A 858 -4.38 -19.33 3.53
N SER A 859 -4.02 -18.06 3.39
CA SER A 859 -4.97 -16.98 3.16
C SER A 859 -4.50 -16.04 2.06
N GLY A 860 -5.41 -15.34 1.40
CA GLY A 860 -5.04 -14.39 0.36
C GLY A 860 -6.19 -13.54 -0.15
N ARG A 861 -5.95 -12.92 -1.31
CA ARG A 861 -6.88 -11.96 -1.90
C ARG A 861 -7.80 -12.60 -2.93
N ILE A 862 -8.92 -11.92 -3.16
CA ILE A 862 -9.78 -12.09 -4.33
C ILE A 862 -9.88 -10.74 -5.08
N VAL A 863 -10.38 -10.77 -6.33
CA VAL A 863 -10.41 -9.58 -7.21
C VAL A 863 -11.34 -8.50 -6.68
N GLU A 864 -12.43 -8.91 -6.05
CA GLU A 864 -13.61 -8.11 -5.76
C GLU A 864 -13.38 -7.19 -4.56
N TYR A 865 -12.56 -7.63 -3.60
CA TYR A 865 -12.33 -6.91 -2.35
C TYR A 865 -10.88 -6.48 -2.13
N GLU A 866 -10.70 -5.51 -1.24
CA GLU A 866 -9.40 -4.91 -0.93
C GLU A 866 -9.32 -4.56 0.57
N GLY A 867 -8.10 -4.57 1.12
CA GLY A 867 -7.87 -4.42 2.55
C GLY A 867 -8.70 -5.40 3.40
N GLY A 868 -9.22 -4.91 4.54
CA GLY A 868 -10.20 -5.62 5.38
C GLY A 868 -11.62 -5.65 4.80
N GLY A 869 -11.82 -5.11 3.60
CA GLY A 869 -13.05 -5.21 2.82
C GLY A 869 -14.18 -4.29 3.25
N ASP A 870 -14.06 -3.46 4.29
CA ASP A 870 -15.19 -2.64 4.76
C ASP A 870 -15.74 -1.69 3.69
N GLU A 871 -14.86 -1.02 2.95
CA GLU A 871 -15.21 -0.19 1.82
C GLU A 871 -15.82 -0.99 0.65
N THR A 872 -15.15 -2.07 0.25
CA THR A 872 -15.48 -2.81 -0.98
C THR A 872 -16.65 -3.78 -0.79
N ARG A 873 -16.88 -4.31 0.41
CA ARG A 873 -18.10 -5.07 0.79
C ARG A 873 -19.31 -4.17 1.02
N SER A 874 -19.09 -2.86 1.17
CA SER A 874 -20.13 -1.83 1.21
C SER A 874 -20.45 -1.25 -0.17
N ASN A 875 -19.81 -1.77 -1.23
CA ASN A 875 -20.12 -1.42 -2.61
C ASN A 875 -21.09 -2.46 -3.20
N PRO A 876 -22.28 -2.05 -3.69
CA PRO A 876 -23.31 -2.99 -4.12
C PRO A 876 -22.88 -3.86 -5.31
N TRP A 877 -22.11 -3.30 -6.25
CA TRP A 877 -21.65 -4.02 -7.43
C TRP A 877 -20.61 -5.08 -7.10
N LEU A 878 -19.66 -4.75 -6.23
CA LEU A 878 -18.66 -5.71 -5.76
C LEU A 878 -19.28 -6.79 -4.87
N ALA A 879 -20.25 -6.40 -4.04
CA ALA A 879 -21.05 -7.30 -3.23
C ALA A 879 -21.81 -8.33 -4.07
N GLU A 880 -22.37 -7.92 -5.21
CA GLU A 880 -23.03 -8.80 -6.17
C GLU A 880 -22.07 -9.85 -6.76
N LEU A 881 -20.82 -9.45 -7.06
CA LEU A 881 -19.81 -10.35 -7.63
C LEU A 881 -19.35 -11.43 -6.64
N GLN A 882 -19.34 -11.15 -5.32
CA GLN A 882 -18.91 -12.13 -4.32
C GLN A 882 -19.65 -11.98 -2.98
N GLN A 883 -20.74 -12.73 -2.80
CA GLN A 883 -21.56 -12.62 -1.60
C GLN A 883 -21.07 -13.43 -0.38
N ASP A 884 -20.38 -14.53 -0.62
CA ASP A 884 -20.05 -15.48 0.45
C ASP A 884 -18.56 -15.53 0.75
N ASN A 885 -18.21 -15.62 2.04
CA ASN A 885 -16.89 -16.12 2.42
C ASN A 885 -16.82 -17.64 2.19
N TYR A 886 -15.68 -18.15 1.73
CA TYR A 886 -15.49 -19.55 1.38
C TYR A 886 -14.13 -20.12 1.79
N VAL A 887 -14.04 -21.44 1.89
CA VAL A 887 -12.79 -22.21 1.94
C VAL A 887 -12.62 -23.01 0.67
N GLU A 888 -11.49 -22.83 -0.04
CA GLU A 888 -11.10 -23.73 -1.12
C GLU A 888 -10.60 -25.05 -0.53
N ILE A 889 -11.17 -26.15 -0.99
CA ILE A 889 -10.88 -27.50 -0.51
C ILE A 889 -10.76 -28.46 -1.70
N ASN A 890 -9.74 -29.32 -1.68
CA ASN A 890 -9.54 -30.33 -2.71
C ASN A 890 -10.71 -31.36 -2.72
N PRO A 891 -11.13 -31.90 -3.88
CA PRO A 891 -12.21 -32.87 -3.96
C PRO A 891 -11.99 -34.12 -3.12
N LYS A 892 -10.76 -34.64 -3.04
CA LYS A 892 -10.42 -35.77 -2.17
C LYS A 892 -10.65 -35.40 -0.70
N THR A 893 -10.10 -34.27 -0.27
CA THR A 893 -10.19 -33.79 1.13
C THR A 893 -11.64 -33.51 1.55
N ALA A 894 -12.45 -33.01 0.62
CA ALA A 894 -13.88 -32.80 0.82
C ALA A 894 -14.65 -34.13 0.90
N ALA A 895 -14.37 -35.09 0.00
CA ALA A 895 -15.01 -36.41 -0.01
C ALA A 895 -14.70 -37.21 1.27
N ASP A 896 -13.43 -37.22 1.70
CA ASP A 896 -12.99 -37.85 2.96
C ASP A 896 -13.76 -37.32 4.19
N ARG A 897 -14.31 -36.09 4.09
CA ARG A 897 -15.05 -35.38 5.15
C ARG A 897 -16.54 -35.26 4.88
N SER A 898 -17.06 -35.91 3.83
CA SER A 898 -18.48 -35.82 3.42
C SER A 898 -18.97 -34.37 3.20
N ILE A 899 -18.11 -33.49 2.69
CA ILE A 899 -18.41 -32.09 2.40
C ILE A 899 -18.79 -31.94 0.92
N ARG A 900 -19.91 -31.27 0.64
CA ARG A 900 -20.29 -30.90 -0.73
C ARG A 900 -19.99 -29.44 -1.03
N ASN A 901 -19.79 -29.14 -2.31
CA ASN A 901 -19.60 -27.76 -2.77
C ASN A 901 -20.80 -26.88 -2.38
N GLY A 902 -20.54 -25.69 -1.87
CA GLY A 902 -21.54 -24.71 -1.43
C GLY A 902 -22.11 -24.93 -0.02
N GLU A 903 -21.84 -26.06 0.63
CA GLU A 903 -22.27 -26.28 2.02
C GLU A 903 -21.50 -25.40 3.00
N TYR A 904 -22.14 -25.01 4.10
CA TYR A 904 -21.41 -24.42 5.22
C TYR A 904 -20.53 -25.46 5.90
N VAL A 905 -19.32 -25.04 6.23
CA VAL A 905 -18.32 -25.81 6.95
C VAL A 905 -17.71 -24.97 8.07
N TRP A 906 -17.21 -25.66 9.07
CA TRP A 906 -16.37 -25.08 10.11
C TRP A 906 -14.90 -25.27 9.76
N VAL A 907 -14.14 -24.17 9.81
CA VAL A 907 -12.68 -24.20 9.81
C VAL A 907 -12.22 -23.92 11.23
N SER A 908 -11.59 -24.92 11.88
CA SER A 908 -11.07 -24.81 13.25
C SER A 908 -9.55 -24.88 13.24
N THR A 909 -8.89 -24.14 14.14
CA THR A 909 -7.42 -24.01 14.14
C THR A 909 -6.82 -24.16 15.54
N PRO A 910 -5.49 -24.32 15.68
CA PRO A 910 -4.82 -24.37 16.98
C PRO A 910 -5.03 -23.15 17.88
N SER A 911 -5.51 -22.01 17.35
CA SER A 911 -5.86 -20.85 18.19
C SER A 911 -7.12 -21.07 19.03
N GLY A 912 -7.86 -22.17 18.79
CA GLY A 912 -9.17 -22.43 19.40
C GLY A 912 -10.33 -21.74 18.69
N ALA A 913 -10.04 -20.94 17.65
CA ALA A 913 -11.07 -20.33 16.83
C ALA A 913 -11.73 -21.35 15.90
N LYS A 914 -13.01 -21.09 15.60
CA LYS A 914 -13.84 -21.87 14.70
C LYS A 914 -14.68 -20.91 13.86
N ILE A 915 -14.38 -20.82 12.56
CA ILE A 915 -15.04 -19.88 11.64
C ILE A 915 -15.99 -20.62 10.69
N LYS A 916 -17.17 -20.06 10.43
CA LYS A 916 -18.18 -20.62 9.52
C LYS A 916 -18.07 -20.01 8.11
N VAL A 917 -17.75 -20.83 7.11
CA VAL A 917 -17.60 -20.40 5.71
C VAL A 917 -18.24 -21.41 4.75
N LYS A 918 -18.48 -21.04 3.49
CA LYS A 918 -18.93 -22.00 2.47
C LYS A 918 -17.78 -22.83 1.93
N ALA A 919 -18.02 -24.10 1.60
CA ALA A 919 -17.04 -24.92 0.88
C ALA A 919 -17.01 -24.56 -0.61
N LYS A 920 -15.82 -24.32 -1.16
CA LYS A 920 -15.54 -24.23 -2.59
C LYS A 920 -14.65 -25.40 -2.99
N VAL A 921 -15.27 -26.48 -3.48
CA VAL A 921 -14.56 -27.72 -3.83
C VAL A 921 -13.87 -27.54 -5.19
N THR A 922 -12.55 -27.67 -5.25
CA THR A 922 -11.74 -27.37 -6.45
C THR A 922 -10.42 -28.13 -6.50
N GLU A 923 -10.01 -28.61 -7.67
CA GLU A 923 -8.69 -29.21 -7.94
C GLU A 923 -7.55 -28.17 -7.97
N GLY A 924 -7.89 -26.88 -7.90
CA GLY A 924 -6.91 -25.80 -7.87
C GLY A 924 -6.06 -25.76 -6.60
N ILE A 925 -6.35 -26.59 -5.59
CA ILE A 925 -5.61 -26.67 -4.34
C ILE A 925 -5.25 -28.13 -4.01
N GLY A 926 -4.09 -28.33 -3.38
CA GLY A 926 -3.61 -29.66 -2.98
C GLY A 926 -4.47 -30.29 -1.87
N PRO A 927 -4.46 -31.64 -1.72
CA PRO A 927 -5.26 -32.33 -0.71
C PRO A 927 -4.84 -32.05 0.74
N ASP A 928 -3.63 -31.53 0.95
CA ASP A 928 -3.05 -31.18 2.25
C ASP A 928 -3.26 -29.70 2.63
N THR A 929 -3.85 -28.89 1.75
CA THR A 929 -3.90 -27.43 1.89
C THR A 929 -5.32 -26.92 1.65
N VAL A 930 -5.72 -25.90 2.41
CA VAL A 930 -6.95 -25.14 2.21
C VAL A 930 -6.67 -23.65 2.17
N PHE A 931 -7.55 -22.90 1.50
CA PHE A 931 -7.40 -21.45 1.34
C PHE A 931 -8.67 -20.72 1.74
N VAL A 932 -8.53 -19.64 2.51
CA VAL A 932 -9.65 -18.74 2.87
C VAL A 932 -9.28 -17.29 2.56
N PRO A 933 -10.12 -16.53 1.82
CA PRO A 933 -9.87 -15.12 1.56
C PRO A 933 -10.03 -14.27 2.84
N PHE A 934 -9.19 -13.26 3.03
CA PHE A 934 -9.14 -12.50 4.29
C PHE A 934 -10.01 -11.24 4.34
N HIS A 935 -10.73 -10.91 3.27
CA HIS A 935 -11.46 -9.64 3.15
C HIS A 935 -12.77 -9.55 3.93
N PHE A 936 -13.22 -10.64 4.53
CA PHE A 936 -14.52 -10.73 5.16
C PHE A 936 -14.45 -10.37 6.65
N ALA A 937 -15.54 -9.81 7.14
CA ALA A 937 -15.82 -9.56 8.55
C ALA A 937 -17.33 -9.34 8.74
N GLY A 938 -17.79 -9.27 9.99
CA GLY A 938 -19.20 -9.08 10.33
C GLY A 938 -19.86 -10.32 10.90
N TRP A 939 -19.23 -11.50 10.82
CA TRP A 939 -19.58 -12.67 11.62
C TRP A 939 -18.51 -12.95 12.68
N TRP A 940 -18.91 -13.61 13.76
CA TRP A 940 -18.04 -14.04 14.85
C TRP A 940 -18.36 -15.47 15.26
N GLN A 941 -17.53 -16.42 14.82
CA GLN A 941 -17.68 -17.84 15.15
C GLN A 941 -19.07 -18.40 14.82
N GLY A 942 -19.61 -18.00 13.67
CA GLY A 942 -20.92 -18.40 13.14
C GLY A 942 -22.08 -17.49 13.54
N GLU A 943 -21.87 -16.53 14.43
CA GLU A 943 -22.88 -15.53 14.82
C GLU A 943 -22.76 -14.26 13.97
N ASP A 944 -23.89 -13.74 13.51
CA ASP A 944 -23.91 -12.46 12.81
C ASP A 944 -23.77 -11.28 13.80
N MET A 945 -22.81 -10.38 13.54
CA MET A 945 -22.56 -9.19 14.35
C MET A 945 -23.41 -7.98 13.96
N LEU A 946 -24.40 -8.12 13.07
CA LEU A 946 -25.32 -7.03 12.68
C LEU A 946 -25.78 -6.14 13.83
N PRO A 947 -26.22 -6.70 14.99
CA PRO A 947 -26.79 -5.88 16.07
C PRO A 947 -25.80 -4.89 16.69
N TYR A 948 -24.50 -5.08 16.45
CA TYR A 948 -23.41 -4.28 17.02
C TYR A 948 -22.86 -3.22 16.05
N TYR A 949 -23.30 -3.24 14.79
CA TYR A 949 -22.97 -2.16 13.86
C TYR A 949 -23.85 -0.93 14.11
N PRO A 950 -23.36 0.29 13.79
CA PRO A 950 -24.24 1.45 13.68
C PRO A 950 -25.35 1.20 12.66
N GLU A 951 -26.55 1.70 12.97
CA GLU A 951 -27.72 1.53 12.11
C GLU A 951 -27.44 2.07 10.69
N GLY A 952 -27.68 1.22 9.68
CA GLY A 952 -27.46 1.55 8.27
C GLY A 952 -26.00 1.60 7.80
N ALA A 953 -25.02 1.28 8.65
CA ALA A 953 -23.59 1.32 8.29
C ALA A 953 -22.94 -0.07 8.15
N ALA A 954 -23.66 -1.15 8.42
CA ALA A 954 -23.16 -2.51 8.23
C ALA A 954 -22.96 -2.82 6.74
N PRO A 955 -21.84 -3.43 6.31
CA PRO A 955 -21.61 -3.76 4.89
C PRO A 955 -22.68 -4.69 4.30
N PHE A 956 -22.92 -4.61 2.98
CA PHE A 956 -23.82 -5.53 2.28
C PHE A 956 -23.42 -6.99 2.49
N VAL A 957 -22.12 -7.26 2.33
CA VAL A 957 -21.55 -8.60 2.50
C VAL A 957 -20.88 -8.72 3.85
N ARG A 958 -21.32 -9.71 4.64
CA ARG A 958 -20.77 -10.05 5.96
C ARG A 958 -20.33 -11.50 5.97
N GLY A 959 -19.32 -11.80 6.77
CA GLY A 959 -18.76 -13.14 6.90
C GLY A 959 -17.65 -13.19 7.93
N GLU A 960 -16.97 -14.31 8.01
CA GLU A 960 -15.90 -14.51 9.00
C GLU A 960 -14.58 -13.87 8.58
N ALA A 961 -13.82 -13.33 9.53
CA ALA A 961 -12.44 -12.98 9.29
C ALA A 961 -11.54 -14.21 9.46
N VAL A 962 -10.82 -14.62 8.40
CA VAL A 962 -9.86 -15.74 8.50
C VAL A 962 -8.79 -15.48 9.56
N ASN A 963 -8.45 -14.22 9.81
CA ASN A 963 -7.43 -13.88 10.79
C ASN A 963 -7.90 -14.05 12.26
N THR A 964 -9.20 -14.27 12.49
CA THR A 964 -9.68 -14.82 13.77
C THR A 964 -9.14 -16.24 13.98
N ALA A 965 -9.01 -17.01 12.89
CA ALA A 965 -8.52 -18.39 12.89
C ALA A 965 -6.99 -18.52 12.77
N THR A 966 -6.28 -17.52 12.27
CA THR A 966 -4.81 -17.56 12.22
C THR A 966 -4.18 -17.56 13.62
N THR A 967 -3.08 -18.29 13.77
CA THR A 967 -2.38 -18.53 15.03
C THR A 967 -1.32 -17.46 15.34
N TYR A 968 -0.73 -17.56 16.53
CA TYR A 968 0.48 -16.81 16.90
C TYR A 968 1.65 -17.17 15.94
N GLY A 969 2.35 -16.16 15.44
CA GLY A 969 3.58 -16.30 14.65
C GLY A 969 4.00 -14.99 14.01
N TYR A 970 5.30 -14.65 14.09
CA TYR A 970 5.82 -13.36 13.67
C TYR A 970 7.23 -13.47 13.06
N ASP A 971 7.55 -12.63 12.08
CA ASP A 971 8.89 -12.53 11.49
C ASP A 971 9.92 -12.02 12.52
N ARG A 972 11.08 -12.69 12.57
CA ARG A 972 12.14 -12.46 13.57
C ARG A 972 12.88 -11.11 13.46
N VAL A 973 12.61 -10.30 12.42
CA VAL A 973 13.24 -8.98 12.21
C VAL A 973 12.22 -7.83 12.32
N THR A 974 10.99 -8.06 11.87
CA THR A 974 9.99 -6.99 11.70
C THR A 974 8.66 -7.26 12.38
N MET A 975 8.47 -8.39 13.07
CA MET A 975 7.17 -8.72 13.68
C MET A 975 6.00 -8.81 12.70
N MET A 976 6.28 -9.01 11.41
CA MET A 976 5.26 -9.32 10.43
C MET A 976 4.57 -10.63 10.77
N GLN A 977 3.25 -10.63 10.81
CA GLN A 977 2.47 -11.81 11.20
C GLN A 977 2.53 -12.97 10.19
N GLU A 978 2.41 -14.20 10.69
CA GLU A 978 2.35 -15.43 9.88
C GLU A 978 0.90 -15.81 9.54
N SER A 979 0.35 -15.22 8.47
CA SER A 979 -1.03 -15.49 8.01
C SER A 979 -1.10 -16.41 6.77
N LYS A 980 0.04 -16.81 6.23
CA LYS A 980 0.12 -17.65 5.03
C LYS A 980 0.34 -19.13 5.34
N THR A 981 0.79 -19.47 6.54
CA THR A 981 1.05 -20.87 6.90
C THR A 981 0.67 -21.11 8.36
N THR A 982 -0.41 -21.85 8.57
CA THR A 982 -0.76 -22.44 9.88
C THR A 982 -1.51 -23.75 9.64
N LEU A 983 -2.02 -24.37 10.70
CA LEU A 983 -2.79 -25.61 10.64
C LEU A 983 -4.29 -25.35 10.84
N CYS A 984 -5.11 -26.20 10.23
CA CYS A 984 -6.54 -26.24 10.48
C CYS A 984 -7.15 -27.64 10.31
N GLN A 985 -8.41 -27.75 10.67
CA GLN A 985 -9.32 -28.83 10.35
C GLN A 985 -10.58 -28.24 9.74
N VAL A 986 -11.13 -28.93 8.74
CA VAL A 986 -12.41 -28.60 8.13
C VAL A 986 -13.42 -29.70 8.46
N ALA A 987 -14.63 -29.31 8.85
CA ALA A 987 -15.73 -30.24 9.12
C ALA A 987 -17.06 -29.62 8.67
N LYS A 988 -18.07 -30.47 8.40
CA LYS A 988 -19.43 -30.00 8.08
C LYS A 988 -20.00 -29.12 9.21
N ALA A 989 -20.71 -28.05 8.85
CA ALA A 989 -21.21 -27.07 9.81
C ALA A 989 -22.43 -27.49 10.61
#